data_AF-A0AAD2TS64-F1
#
_entry.id   AF-A0AAD2TS64-F1
#
_cell.length_a   1.000
_cell.length_b   1.000
_cell.length_c   1.000
_cell.angle_alpha   90.00
_cell.angle_beta   90.00
_cell.angle_gamma   90.00
#
_symmetry.space_group_name_H-M   'P 1'
#
loop_
_entity.id
_entity.type
_entity.pdbx_description
1 polymer ?
#
loop_
_entity_poly.entity_id
_entity_poly.type
_entity_poly.pdbx_seq_one_letter_code
_entity_poly.pdbx_strand_id
1 'polypeptide(L)'
;MVDDGINTSNNNNNNNNPEGEDREINLYAVFFKYMVYWPWFVASVLACCIGMYVFLRYQTPVYNVTSSVLIKEDEKKGANAASGLAAIQDLGMLSMTSNFDNEVEILRSRTLIKKVVNDMGLYIDMEESNALGFNPPLYKNSPVNVFITPEEADRLVAPVELRMRYTKEGQLTVRAEYKIDKEGDEETMEQGFDRLPAILPTPVGVFSFTGMDSIPELEGGEIELVAHVHTPTSTAEAYGKELSVTPSSKTTTIAKVSLRNTVRRRGVDFINRLVSFYNQDANDEKNEVAQKTAEFIEERIGIINGELGTTESELAAFKQRSGLTNLTSDAQMALQESSRYEQQRTENATQINLVQYLRNYIDDPANMDEVIPANVGLRDQNLTSVIDQYNTMIIERKRLLRTSSDSNPAIINMNAGIEAMRRNVKTTVNSVLKGLQIAKADIDRQASKFESRISDAPRQEKEFMTISRQQEIKATLYVMLLQKREENAITLAATANNGRIIEEPLADERPVAPKRMVFMLAALILGLAIPVGIVYLHDLLKYKIENREDVEAITGVAILAELPLVKKTGEGSIVVRENKNDLMEEMFRGLRTNLLFMLGKDERVILFSSTQPGEGKSFVAGNLAVSLAYLGKRVVVVGMDIRKPGLNKVFNISRKMEGITNYLSDPDHVELFDMVQRSDISPNLDILPGGPIPPNPTELVARDVLERAIARLKERYDYVILDTAPIGMVTDTAIIGRVADMCVYVCRADVTPKAGFSYINVLRRERKFPKLATVINGLDMSKRKNSYGYGYGKKYGYGKGYGYGYGYGYGFEAGDKKK
;
A
#
# COMPACT_ATOMS: atom_id res chain seq x y z
N MET A 1 -6.01 19.95 -45.92
CA MET A 1 -6.18 18.77 -45.04
C MET A 1 -7.27 19.16 -44.06
N VAL A 2 -8.55 19.02 -44.43
CA VAL A 2 -9.38 17.80 -44.41
C VAL A 2 -9.60 17.32 -42.97
N ASP A 3 -10.87 17.44 -42.55
CA ASP A 3 -11.65 16.68 -41.54
C ASP A 3 -11.10 16.59 -40.10
N ASP A 4 -11.90 16.60 -39.03
CA ASP A 4 -13.25 16.05 -38.85
C ASP A 4 -14.00 16.81 -37.73
N GLY A 5 -15.33 16.87 -37.83
CA GLY A 5 -16.18 17.44 -36.79
C GLY A 5 -17.66 17.41 -37.13
N ILE A 6 -18.18 16.21 -37.38
CA ILE A 6 -19.58 15.89 -37.71
C ILE A 6 -20.54 16.49 -36.66
N ASN A 7 -21.47 17.30 -37.15
CA ASN A 7 -22.60 17.84 -36.39
C ASN A 7 -23.88 17.26 -37.02
N THR A 8 -24.46 16.25 -36.40
CA THR A 8 -25.76 15.69 -36.79
C THR A 8 -26.83 16.10 -35.79
N SER A 9 -27.70 16.99 -36.27
CA SER A 9 -29.00 17.31 -35.73
C SER A 9 -29.84 16.05 -35.51
N ASN A 10 -30.51 15.94 -34.35
CA ASN A 10 -31.71 15.14 -34.25
C ASN A 10 -32.77 15.83 -33.39
N ASN A 11 -33.81 16.27 -34.09
CA ASN A 11 -35.12 16.64 -33.58
C ASN A 11 -35.76 15.42 -32.89
N ASN A 12 -36.36 15.60 -31.72
CA ASN A 12 -37.43 14.69 -31.27
C ASN A 12 -38.46 15.41 -30.40
N ASN A 13 -39.59 15.70 -31.04
CA ASN A 13 -40.98 15.66 -30.61
C ASN A 13 -41.32 15.80 -29.11
N ASN A 14 -42.01 16.90 -28.83
CA ASN A 14 -42.99 17.07 -27.77
C ASN A 14 -44.03 15.92 -27.77
N ASN A 15 -44.03 15.13 -26.71
CA ASN A 15 -45.20 14.36 -26.26
C ASN A 15 -45.50 14.77 -24.81
N ASN A 16 -46.53 15.61 -24.66
CA ASN A 16 -47.11 15.96 -23.36
C ASN A 16 -47.86 14.74 -22.80
N ASN A 17 -47.24 14.03 -21.87
CA ASN A 17 -47.92 13.19 -20.88
C ASN A 17 -48.10 14.02 -19.60
N PRO A 18 -49.32 14.23 -19.08
CA PRO A 18 -49.52 14.85 -17.78
C PRO A 18 -49.65 13.76 -16.71
N GLU A 19 -48.58 13.03 -16.40
CA GLU A 19 -48.51 12.20 -15.19
C GLU A 19 -47.10 12.25 -14.63
N GLY A 20 -46.92 13.09 -13.61
CA GLY A 20 -45.66 13.31 -12.93
C GLY A 20 -45.68 14.64 -12.20
N GLU A 21 -46.64 14.84 -11.29
CA GLU A 21 -46.41 15.84 -10.24
C GLU A 21 -45.22 15.34 -9.42
N ASP A 22 -44.10 16.06 -9.55
CA ASP A 22 -42.94 15.93 -8.68
C ASP A 22 -43.40 16.07 -7.24
N ARG A 23 -43.48 14.93 -6.53
CA ARG A 23 -43.69 14.91 -5.09
C ARG A 23 -42.46 15.51 -4.42
N GLU A 24 -42.51 16.80 -4.13
CA GLU A 24 -41.57 17.41 -3.19
C GLU A 24 -41.62 16.61 -1.89
N ILE A 25 -40.53 15.91 -1.57
CA ILE A 25 -40.39 15.21 -0.30
C ILE A 25 -40.39 16.29 0.77
N ASN A 26 -41.51 16.41 1.49
CA ASN A 26 -41.63 17.36 2.57
C ASN A 26 -40.75 16.90 3.74
N LEU A 27 -39.48 17.36 3.75
CA LEU A 27 -38.46 16.96 4.73
C LEU A 27 -38.92 17.20 6.18
N TYR A 28 -39.78 18.20 6.40
CA TYR A 28 -40.40 18.44 7.71
C TYR A 28 -41.34 17.30 8.13
N ALA A 29 -42.17 16.80 7.21
CA ALA A 29 -43.07 15.68 7.50
C ALA A 29 -42.28 14.39 7.78
N VAL A 30 -41.20 14.17 7.05
CA VAL A 30 -40.28 13.04 7.28
C VAL A 30 -39.63 13.17 8.66
N PHE A 31 -39.08 14.34 9.00
CA PHE A 31 -38.41 14.57 10.28
C PHE A 31 -39.31 14.28 11.49
N PHE A 32 -40.52 14.86 11.52
CA PHE A 32 -41.45 14.64 12.64
C PHE A 32 -41.95 13.19 12.72
N LYS A 33 -42.06 12.48 11.59
CA LYS A 33 -42.44 11.07 11.54
C LYS A 33 -41.40 10.18 12.23
N TYR A 34 -40.11 10.41 11.98
CA TYR A 34 -39.04 9.65 12.64
C TYR A 34 -38.80 10.11 14.09
N MET A 35 -39.10 11.38 14.42
CA MET A 35 -38.96 11.91 15.77
C MET A 35 -39.83 11.18 16.80
N VAL A 36 -40.96 10.59 16.40
CA VAL A 36 -41.79 9.76 17.32
C VAL A 36 -41.02 8.53 17.83
N TYR A 37 -40.09 8.01 17.03
CA TYR A 37 -39.28 6.85 17.35
C TYR A 37 -37.96 7.22 18.05
N TRP A 38 -37.77 8.46 18.50
CA TRP A 38 -36.52 8.92 19.13
C TRP A 38 -35.97 8.00 20.25
N PRO A 39 -36.78 7.32 21.10
CA PRO A 39 -36.23 6.40 22.09
C PRO A 39 -35.53 5.19 21.46
N TRP A 40 -36.02 4.71 20.30
CA TRP A 40 -35.39 3.63 19.54
C TRP A 40 -34.07 4.06 18.91
N PHE A 41 -33.95 5.32 18.48
CA PHE A 41 -32.69 5.88 18.01
C PHE A 41 -31.65 5.91 19.14
N VAL A 42 -32.03 6.40 20.32
CA VAL A 42 -31.13 6.45 21.48
C VAL A 42 -30.74 5.03 21.92
N ALA A 43 -31.70 4.11 22.03
CA ALA A 43 -31.44 2.73 22.42
C ALA A 43 -30.52 2.00 21.43
N SER A 44 -30.73 2.19 20.12
CA SER A 44 -29.90 1.58 19.06
C SER A 44 -28.46 2.12 19.10
N VAL A 45 -28.29 3.45 19.19
CA VAL A 45 -26.96 4.07 19.31
C VAL A 45 -26.24 3.57 20.55
N LEU A 46 -26.91 3.51 21.70
CA LEU A 46 -26.32 2.98 22.93
C LEU A 46 -25.92 1.51 22.78
N ALA A 47 -26.79 0.67 22.23
CA ALA A 47 -26.50 -0.75 22.01
C ALA A 47 -25.29 -0.95 21.09
N CYS A 48 -25.22 -0.24 19.96
CA CYS A 48 -24.09 -0.30 19.03
C CYS A 48 -22.80 0.23 19.67
N CYS A 49 -22.85 1.32 20.43
CA CYS A 49 -21.67 1.89 21.10
C CYS A 49 -21.17 0.98 22.22
N ILE A 50 -22.06 0.40 23.03
CA ILE A 50 -21.71 -0.56 24.08
C ILE A 50 -21.11 -1.82 23.46
N GLY A 51 -21.74 -2.37 22.42
CA GLY A 51 -21.21 -3.53 21.70
C GLY A 51 -19.82 -3.27 21.12
N MET A 52 -19.63 -2.09 20.50
CA MET A 52 -18.32 -1.69 19.97
C MET A 52 -17.29 -1.45 21.07
N TYR A 53 -17.67 -0.86 22.19
CA TYR A 53 -16.78 -0.66 23.35
C TYR A 53 -16.30 -2.00 23.92
N VAL A 54 -17.23 -2.95 24.09
CA VAL A 54 -16.91 -4.31 24.52
C VAL A 54 -15.98 -4.98 23.51
N PHE A 55 -16.29 -4.91 22.20
CA PHE A 55 -15.41 -5.44 21.16
C PHE A 55 -13.99 -4.85 21.21
N LEU A 56 -13.86 -3.52 21.32
CA LEU A 56 -12.56 -2.83 21.42
C LEU A 56 -11.81 -3.15 22.71
N ARG A 57 -12.50 -3.57 23.77
CA ARG A 57 -11.87 -3.95 25.05
C ARG A 57 -11.14 -5.30 24.96
N TYR A 58 -11.57 -6.18 24.05
CA TYR A 58 -10.99 -7.50 23.80
C TYR A 58 -9.98 -7.53 22.65
N GLN A 59 -9.81 -6.44 21.91
CA GLN A 59 -8.82 -6.36 20.84
C GLN A 59 -7.41 -6.11 21.40
N THR A 60 -6.40 -6.80 20.84
CA THR A 60 -5.01 -6.64 21.23
C THR A 60 -4.45 -5.28 20.81
N PRO A 61 -3.87 -4.51 21.75
CA PRO A 61 -3.26 -3.22 21.41
C PRO A 61 -1.96 -3.45 20.64
N VAL A 62 -1.82 -2.81 19.49
CA VAL A 62 -0.57 -2.79 18.71
C VAL A 62 0.10 -1.45 18.91
N TYR A 63 1.37 -1.47 19.31
CA TYR A 63 2.23 -0.31 19.49
C TYR A 63 3.18 -0.19 18.31
N ASN A 64 3.61 1.03 18.02
CA ASN A 64 4.66 1.29 17.04
C ASN A 64 5.93 1.67 17.79
N VAL A 65 7.05 1.01 17.46
CA VAL A 65 8.37 1.27 18.03
C VAL A 65 9.22 1.89 16.94
N THR A 66 9.81 3.05 17.19
CA THR A 66 10.62 3.76 16.20
C THR A 66 12.02 4.03 16.69
N SER A 67 12.99 3.95 15.79
CA SER A 67 14.40 4.31 16.00
C SER A 67 14.95 5.00 14.76
N SER A 68 15.95 5.87 14.96
CA SER A 68 16.68 6.54 13.89
C SER A 68 18.10 6.00 13.84
N VAL A 69 18.49 5.40 12.71
CA VAL A 69 19.80 4.76 12.51
C VAL A 69 20.55 5.51 11.40
N LEU A 70 21.71 6.07 11.74
CA LEU A 70 22.63 6.63 10.74
C LEU A 70 23.38 5.47 10.08
N ILE A 71 23.27 5.40 8.76
CA ILE A 71 24.04 4.49 7.94
C ILE A 71 25.22 5.29 7.38
N LYS A 72 26.42 4.83 7.69
CA LYS A 72 27.65 5.44 7.18
C LYS A 72 27.85 4.95 5.75
N GLU A 73 27.76 5.86 4.78
CA GLU A 73 28.22 5.57 3.43
C GLU A 73 29.75 5.52 3.45
N ASP A 74 30.32 4.50 2.81
CA ASP A 74 31.71 4.56 2.43
C ASP A 74 31.85 5.69 1.42
N GLU A 75 32.54 6.76 1.81
CA GLU A 75 32.81 7.87 0.90
C GLU A 75 33.37 7.29 -0.40
N LYS A 76 32.63 7.48 -1.50
CA LYS A 76 33.23 7.43 -2.83
C LYS A 76 34.40 8.39 -2.77
N LYS A 77 35.62 7.85 -2.67
CA LYS A 77 36.85 8.64 -2.78
C LYS A 77 36.67 9.52 -3.98
N GLY A 78 36.49 10.82 -3.72
CA GLY A 78 35.96 11.77 -4.68
C GLY A 78 36.76 11.75 -5.97
N ALA A 79 36.09 12.14 -7.05
CA ALA A 79 36.56 12.23 -8.43
C ALA A 79 37.72 13.23 -8.67
N ASN A 80 38.71 13.28 -7.77
CA ASN A 80 40.00 13.96 -7.93
C ASN A 80 41.14 12.96 -8.14
N ALA A 81 40.86 11.83 -8.79
CA ALA A 81 41.88 10.88 -9.23
C ALA A 81 42.44 11.29 -10.60
N ALA A 82 43.26 12.33 -10.63
CA ALA A 82 44.07 12.68 -11.80
C ALA A 82 45.24 11.69 -12.03
N SER A 83 45.34 10.61 -11.25
CA SER A 83 46.32 9.54 -11.45
C SER A 83 45.65 8.35 -12.14
N GLY A 84 46.05 8.05 -13.38
CA GLY A 84 45.64 6.83 -14.10
C GLY A 84 45.99 5.52 -13.37
N LEU A 85 46.76 5.59 -12.28
CA LEU A 85 47.08 4.47 -11.41
C LEU A 85 45.91 4.07 -10.48
N ALA A 86 45.02 5.00 -10.13
CA ALA A 86 43.80 4.69 -9.36
C ALA A 86 42.71 4.02 -10.22
N ALA A 87 42.70 4.27 -11.53
CA ALA A 87 41.76 3.64 -12.47
C ALA A 87 42.04 2.15 -12.70
N ILE A 88 43.31 1.71 -12.56
CA ILE A 88 43.67 0.28 -12.59
C ILE A 88 43.34 -0.40 -11.26
N GLN A 89 43.32 0.38 -10.16
CA GLN A 89 42.96 -0.09 -8.82
C GLN A 89 41.47 -0.49 -8.72
N ASP A 90 40.61 0.12 -9.52
CA ASP A 90 39.17 -0.15 -9.60
C ASP A 90 38.81 -1.32 -10.55
N LEU A 91 39.78 -1.80 -11.35
CA LEU A 91 39.51 -2.84 -12.37
C LEU A 91 39.68 -4.28 -11.85
N GLY A 92 40.17 -4.47 -10.62
CA GLY A 92 40.47 -5.79 -10.05
C GLY A 92 40.16 -5.98 -8.56
N MET A 93 39.92 -4.90 -7.81
CA MET A 93 39.34 -4.99 -6.47
C MET A 93 37.85 -4.68 -6.58
N LEU A 94 37.01 -5.65 -6.24
CA LEU A 94 35.56 -5.52 -6.13
C LEU A 94 35.21 -4.34 -5.22
N SER A 95 35.02 -3.15 -5.79
CA SER A 95 34.50 -2.00 -5.06
C SER A 95 33.01 -2.23 -4.82
N MET A 96 32.69 -2.75 -3.63
CA MET A 96 31.32 -2.84 -3.14
C MET A 96 30.80 -1.41 -2.97
N THR A 97 30.10 -0.89 -3.98
CA THR A 97 29.38 0.38 -3.84
C THR A 97 28.21 0.17 -2.87
N SER A 98 28.48 0.40 -1.59
CA SER A 98 27.49 0.64 -0.54
C SER A 98 26.76 1.94 -0.85
N ASN A 99 25.59 1.84 -1.48
CA ASN A 99 24.67 2.96 -1.62
C ASN A 99 23.64 2.86 -0.49
N PHE A 100 23.24 4.00 0.10
CA PHE A 100 22.26 4.03 1.19
C PHE A 100 20.98 3.21 0.92
N ASP A 101 20.44 3.24 -0.29
CA ASP A 101 19.25 2.45 -0.66
C ASP A 101 19.48 0.94 -0.56
N ASN A 102 20.68 0.46 -0.89
CA ASN A 102 21.04 -0.96 -0.72
C ASN A 102 21.08 -1.34 0.76
N GLU A 103 21.63 -0.48 1.61
CA GLU A 103 21.72 -0.71 3.06
C GLU A 103 20.34 -0.75 3.73
N VAL A 104 19.42 0.10 3.27
CA VAL A 104 18.00 0.08 3.70
C VAL A 104 17.33 -1.24 3.33
N GLU A 105 17.63 -1.80 2.14
CA GLU A 105 17.08 -3.08 1.71
C GLU A 105 17.68 -4.26 2.48
N ILE A 106 18.98 -4.22 2.82
CA ILE A 106 19.63 -5.22 3.68
C ILE A 106 18.97 -5.26 5.06
N LEU A 107 18.67 -4.09 5.65
CA LEU A 107 17.95 -3.99 6.94
C LEU A 107 16.53 -4.57 6.88
N ARG A 108 15.89 -4.60 5.70
CA ARG A 108 14.58 -5.23 5.47
C ARG A 108 14.68 -6.70 5.06
N SER A 109 15.89 -7.21 4.84
CA SER A 109 16.08 -8.55 4.29
C SER A 109 15.56 -9.62 5.25
N ARG A 110 14.85 -10.60 4.68
CA ARG A 110 14.33 -11.75 5.45
C ARG A 110 15.44 -12.51 6.18
N THR A 111 16.64 -12.57 5.61
CA THR A 111 17.78 -13.31 6.16
C THR A 111 18.26 -12.68 7.46
N LEU A 112 18.40 -11.36 7.48
CA LEU A 112 18.78 -10.62 8.67
C LEU A 112 17.69 -10.69 9.75
N ILE A 113 16.43 -10.51 9.35
CA ILE A 113 15.28 -10.64 10.27
C ILE A 113 15.22 -12.05 10.86
N LYS A 114 15.46 -13.10 10.06
CA LYS A 114 15.49 -14.50 10.54
C LYS A 114 16.60 -14.71 11.57
N LYS A 115 17.79 -14.10 11.41
CA LYS A 115 18.85 -14.14 12.44
C LYS A 115 18.37 -13.53 13.77
N VAL A 116 17.71 -12.38 13.72
CA VAL A 116 17.12 -11.73 14.91
C VAL A 116 16.05 -12.61 15.56
N VAL A 117 15.14 -13.18 14.76
CA VAL A 117 14.08 -14.09 15.23
C VAL A 117 14.65 -15.33 15.92
N ASN A 118 15.70 -15.93 15.33
CA ASN A 118 16.37 -17.10 15.90
C ASN A 118 17.05 -16.78 17.23
N ASP A 119 17.82 -15.69 17.27
CA ASP A 119 18.58 -15.29 18.47
C ASP A 119 17.67 -14.92 19.65
N MET A 120 16.58 -14.21 19.36
CA MET A 120 15.63 -13.78 20.38
C MET A 120 14.56 -14.84 20.71
N GLY A 121 14.51 -15.96 19.99
CA GLY A 121 13.49 -17.00 20.18
C GLY A 121 12.06 -16.56 19.83
N LEU A 122 11.90 -15.58 18.91
CA LEU A 122 10.59 -14.94 18.63
C LEU A 122 9.60 -15.82 17.87
N TYR A 123 10.04 -16.98 17.42
CA TYR A 123 9.18 -17.99 16.78
C TYR A 123 8.36 -18.79 17.79
N ILE A 124 8.54 -18.53 19.09
CA ILE A 124 7.73 -19.07 20.18
C ILE A 124 6.94 -17.90 20.78
N ASP A 125 5.66 -17.79 20.45
CA ASP A 125 4.76 -16.82 21.07
C ASP A 125 4.10 -17.44 22.29
N MET A 126 4.21 -16.77 23.44
CA MET A 126 3.61 -17.21 24.70
C MET A 126 2.47 -16.29 25.08
N GLU A 127 1.37 -16.86 25.54
CA GLU A 127 0.19 -16.12 25.99
C GLU A 127 -0.36 -16.72 27.28
N GLU A 128 -0.94 -15.88 28.12
CA GLU A 128 -1.70 -16.31 29.30
C GLU A 128 -3.15 -16.58 28.90
N SER A 129 -3.64 -17.80 29.10
CA SER A 129 -5.01 -18.20 28.75
C SER A 129 -6.00 -17.60 29.73
N ASN A 130 -6.88 -16.73 29.25
CA ASN A 130 -7.98 -16.18 30.03
C ASN A 130 -9.33 -16.67 29.50
N ALA A 131 -10.20 -17.11 30.40
CA ALA A 131 -11.56 -17.58 30.07
C ALA A 131 -12.44 -16.53 29.34
N LEU A 132 -12.05 -15.25 29.39
CA LEU A 132 -12.74 -14.11 28.76
C LEU A 132 -12.19 -13.76 27.35
N GLY A 133 -11.28 -14.56 26.78
CA GLY A 133 -10.87 -14.50 25.37
C GLY A 133 -9.81 -13.45 25.03
N PHE A 134 -9.36 -12.64 25.98
CA PHE A 134 -8.17 -11.79 25.81
C PHE A 134 -6.97 -12.46 26.46
N ASN A 135 -6.10 -13.04 25.64
CA ASN A 135 -4.85 -13.64 26.10
C ASN A 135 -3.72 -12.61 25.95
N PRO A 136 -3.21 -12.00 27.03
CA PRO A 136 -2.10 -11.08 26.93
C PRO A 136 -0.83 -11.83 26.49
N PRO A 137 -0.11 -11.35 25.46
CA PRO A 137 1.16 -11.94 25.08
C PRO A 137 2.20 -11.70 26.17
N LEU A 138 2.94 -12.76 26.51
CA LEU A 138 4.03 -12.76 27.47
C LEU A 138 5.36 -12.66 26.72
N TYR A 139 6.25 -11.80 27.21
CA TYR A 139 7.61 -11.63 26.69
C TYR A 139 8.58 -11.35 27.85
N LYS A 140 9.47 -12.30 28.13
CA LYS A 140 10.44 -12.27 29.25
C LYS A 140 9.82 -12.12 30.65
N ASN A 141 8.52 -12.37 30.78
CA ASN A 141 7.76 -12.30 32.03
C ASN A 141 6.88 -13.54 32.25
N SER A 142 7.14 -14.62 31.50
CA SER A 142 6.47 -15.92 31.68
C SER A 142 7.16 -16.72 32.79
N PRO A 143 6.42 -17.40 33.67
CA PRO A 143 7.01 -18.23 34.74
C PRO A 143 7.72 -19.48 34.20
N VAL A 144 7.31 -19.96 33.03
CA VAL A 144 7.92 -21.07 32.29
C VAL A 144 8.43 -20.54 30.96
N ASN A 145 9.64 -20.92 30.56
CA ASN A 145 10.20 -20.67 29.23
C ASN A 145 10.18 -21.98 28.43
N VAL A 146 9.61 -21.91 27.23
CA VAL A 146 9.62 -22.99 26.24
C VAL A 146 10.76 -22.75 25.27
N PHE A 147 11.53 -23.79 24.96
CA PHE A 147 12.60 -23.73 23.98
C PHE A 147 12.65 -24.99 23.11
N ILE A 148 12.83 -24.78 21.80
CA ILE A 148 13.13 -25.79 20.78
C ILE A 148 14.22 -25.21 19.89
N THR A 149 15.10 -26.03 19.32
CA THR A 149 16.17 -25.50 18.47
C THR A 149 15.60 -24.86 17.20
N PRO A 150 16.21 -23.76 16.67
CA PRO A 150 15.75 -23.16 15.43
C PRO A 150 15.76 -24.12 14.23
N GLU A 151 16.68 -25.08 14.20
CA GLU A 151 16.79 -26.09 13.14
C GLU A 151 15.63 -27.09 13.15
N GLU A 152 15.17 -27.50 14.33
CA GLU A 152 13.98 -28.35 14.46
C GLU A 152 12.71 -27.55 14.20
N ALA A 153 12.63 -26.30 14.69
CA ALA A 153 11.49 -25.42 14.47
C ALA A 153 11.26 -25.09 12.99
N ASP A 154 12.32 -24.96 12.17
CA ASP A 154 12.19 -24.69 10.74
C ASP A 154 11.70 -25.92 9.93
N ARG A 155 11.74 -27.12 10.53
CA ARG A 155 11.20 -28.37 9.93
C ARG A 155 9.72 -28.57 10.21
N LEU A 156 9.11 -27.75 11.08
CA LEU A 156 7.70 -27.84 11.39
C LEU A 156 6.84 -27.60 10.15
N VAL A 157 5.91 -28.52 9.89
CA VAL A 157 4.97 -28.43 8.77
C VAL A 157 3.84 -27.44 9.06
N ALA A 158 3.40 -27.38 10.32
CA ALA A 158 2.40 -26.45 10.83
C ALA A 158 2.81 -25.96 12.23
N PRO A 159 2.25 -24.83 12.70
CA PRO A 159 2.50 -24.35 14.06
C PRO A 159 2.11 -25.40 15.09
N VAL A 160 2.94 -25.56 16.13
CA VAL A 160 2.64 -26.45 17.27
C VAL A 160 2.04 -25.62 18.39
N GLU A 161 0.91 -26.07 18.93
CA GLU A 161 0.25 -25.44 20.08
C GLU A 161 0.55 -26.25 21.36
N LEU A 162 1.14 -25.61 22.36
CA LEU A 162 1.44 -26.20 23.66
C LEU A 162 0.58 -25.54 24.73
N ARG A 163 -0.47 -26.25 25.18
CA ARG A 163 -1.30 -25.84 26.32
C ARG A 163 -0.65 -26.33 27.60
N MET A 164 -0.32 -25.41 28.49
CA MET A 164 0.46 -25.66 29.68
C MET A 164 -0.32 -25.23 30.92
N ARG A 165 -0.38 -26.09 31.95
CA ARG A 165 -0.90 -25.73 33.27
C ARG A 165 0.24 -25.77 34.27
N TYR A 166 0.56 -24.63 34.86
CA TYR A 166 1.65 -24.48 35.81
C TYR A 166 1.11 -24.16 37.21
N THR A 167 1.51 -24.96 38.20
CA THR A 167 1.04 -24.87 39.59
C THR A 167 2.10 -24.24 40.50
N LYS A 168 1.68 -23.66 41.64
CA LYS A 168 2.59 -23.13 42.67
C LYS A 168 3.61 -24.15 43.21
N GLU A 169 3.28 -25.44 43.14
CA GLU A 169 4.13 -26.54 43.60
C GLU A 169 5.24 -26.90 42.59
N GLY A 170 5.28 -26.22 41.44
CA GLY A 170 6.28 -26.41 40.40
C GLY A 170 5.95 -27.52 39.40
N GLN A 171 4.75 -28.09 39.48
CA GLN A 171 4.28 -29.10 38.52
C GLN A 171 3.77 -28.43 37.23
N LEU A 172 4.13 -29.03 36.09
CA LEU A 172 3.75 -28.57 34.76
C LEU A 172 3.02 -29.70 34.01
N THR A 173 1.78 -29.48 33.59
CA THR A 173 1.10 -30.36 32.64
C THR A 173 1.13 -29.71 31.27
N VAL A 174 1.64 -30.42 30.25
CA VAL A 174 1.72 -29.93 28.87
C VAL A 174 0.88 -30.83 27.97
N ARG A 175 0.01 -30.21 27.18
CA ARG A 175 -0.71 -30.83 26.07
C ARG A 175 -0.25 -30.17 24.77
N ALA A 176 0.46 -30.94 23.95
CA ALA A 176 0.98 -30.52 22.66
C ALA A 176 0.05 -30.98 21.54
N GLU A 177 -0.31 -30.08 20.63
CA GLU A 177 -1.08 -30.37 19.41
C GLU A 177 -0.19 -30.03 18.20
N TYR A 178 0.10 -31.02 17.35
CA TYR A 178 1.04 -30.90 16.24
C TYR A 178 0.61 -31.71 15.00
N LYS A 179 1.18 -31.37 13.84
CA LYS A 179 0.99 -32.11 12.56
C LYS A 179 2.32 -32.66 12.07
N ILE A 180 2.33 -33.94 11.71
CA ILE A 180 3.52 -34.62 11.16
C ILE A 180 3.65 -34.33 9.66
N ASP A 181 2.55 -34.40 8.90
CA ASP A 181 2.50 -34.21 7.45
C ASP A 181 1.44 -33.17 7.03
N LYS A 182 1.62 -32.56 5.85
CA LYS A 182 0.71 -31.50 5.33
C LYS A 182 -0.73 -31.96 5.11
N GLU A 183 -0.91 -33.26 4.86
CA GLU A 183 -2.20 -33.91 4.61
C GLU A 183 -2.67 -34.80 5.78
N GLY A 184 -1.91 -34.83 6.89
CA GLY A 184 -2.23 -35.62 8.07
C GLY A 184 -3.19 -34.90 9.05
N ASP A 185 -3.85 -35.70 9.88
CA ASP A 185 -4.67 -35.21 11.00
C ASP A 185 -3.80 -34.63 12.14
N GLU A 186 -4.41 -33.83 13.03
CA GLU A 186 -3.76 -33.27 14.21
C GLU A 186 -3.55 -34.37 15.26
N GLU A 187 -2.30 -34.55 15.69
CA GLU A 187 -1.97 -35.43 16.81
C GLU A 187 -1.85 -34.62 18.10
N THR A 188 -2.30 -35.22 19.20
CA THR A 188 -2.23 -34.63 20.54
C THR A 188 -1.45 -35.51 21.50
N MET A 189 -0.50 -34.92 22.22
CA MET A 189 0.28 -35.61 23.26
C MET A 189 0.19 -34.85 24.58
N GLU A 190 -0.16 -35.53 25.66
CA GLU A 190 -0.26 -34.95 27.00
C GLU A 190 0.75 -35.60 27.94
N GLN A 191 1.53 -34.78 28.65
CA GLN A 191 2.51 -35.25 29.63
C GLN A 191 2.59 -34.29 30.83
N GLY A 192 2.62 -34.86 32.04
CA GLY A 192 2.86 -34.15 33.29
C GLY A 192 4.31 -34.25 33.74
N PHE A 193 4.82 -33.18 34.34
CA PHE A 193 6.15 -33.08 34.91
C PHE A 193 6.09 -32.58 36.35
N ASP A 194 6.74 -33.30 37.26
CA ASP A 194 6.74 -32.95 38.68
C ASP A 194 7.70 -31.78 39.02
N ARG A 195 8.73 -31.56 38.20
CA ARG A 195 9.79 -30.54 38.39
C ARG A 195 10.36 -30.04 37.05
N LEU A 196 10.80 -28.78 37.03
CA LEU A 196 11.56 -28.18 35.93
C LEU A 196 13.08 -28.19 36.26
N PRO A 197 13.98 -28.30 35.25
CA PRO A 197 13.72 -28.35 33.82
C PRO A 197 13.15 -29.69 33.34
N ALA A 198 12.32 -29.66 32.32
CA ALA A 198 11.67 -30.83 31.73
C ALA A 198 11.83 -30.86 30.20
N ILE A 199 11.78 -32.04 29.59
CA ILE A 199 11.82 -32.22 28.14
C ILE A 199 10.65 -33.07 27.66
N LEU A 200 10.07 -32.69 26.52
CA LEU A 200 8.97 -33.36 25.84
C LEU A 200 9.42 -33.72 24.41
N PRO A 201 9.92 -34.95 24.19
CA PRO A 201 10.29 -35.40 22.85
C PRO A 201 9.02 -35.70 22.04
N THR A 202 8.81 -34.96 20.95
CA THR A 202 7.71 -35.21 19.99
C THR A 202 8.29 -35.65 18.64
N PRO A 203 7.51 -36.30 17.76
CA PRO A 203 7.97 -36.67 16.41
C PRO A 203 8.43 -35.48 15.55
N VAL A 204 7.96 -34.26 15.87
CA VAL A 204 8.26 -33.03 15.13
C VAL A 204 9.42 -32.21 15.74
N GLY A 205 9.92 -32.60 16.93
CA GLY A 205 11.02 -31.92 17.62
C GLY A 205 11.02 -32.13 19.14
N VAL A 206 12.09 -31.72 19.82
CA VAL A 206 12.20 -31.83 21.28
C VAL A 206 11.93 -30.47 21.93
N PHE A 207 10.86 -30.39 22.72
CA PHE A 207 10.55 -29.19 23.49
C PHE A 207 11.17 -29.27 24.88
N SER A 208 11.79 -28.19 25.33
CA SER A 208 12.35 -28.05 26.67
C SER A 208 11.64 -26.94 27.44
N PHE A 209 11.41 -27.18 28.72
CA PHE A 209 10.71 -26.29 29.63
C PHE A 209 11.64 -25.94 30.79
N THR A 210 11.82 -24.66 31.06
CA THR A 210 12.65 -24.17 32.15
C THR A 210 11.86 -23.17 32.99
N GLY A 211 12.06 -23.18 34.31
CA GLY A 211 11.47 -22.17 35.19
C GLY A 211 12.28 -20.88 35.19
N MET A 212 11.64 -19.73 35.37
CA MET A 212 12.36 -18.46 35.61
C MET A 212 12.75 -18.33 37.10
N ASP A 213 13.96 -17.80 37.36
CA ASP A 213 14.49 -17.58 38.72
C ASP A 213 13.68 -16.54 39.53
N SER A 214 12.91 -15.67 38.85
CA SER A 214 12.08 -14.63 39.47
C SER A 214 10.62 -14.87 39.10
N ILE A 215 9.93 -15.70 39.88
CA ILE A 215 8.52 -16.01 39.70
C ILE A 215 7.69 -14.80 40.18
N PRO A 216 6.86 -14.15 39.34
CA PRO A 216 5.87 -13.20 39.84
C PRO A 216 4.95 -13.92 40.83
N GLU A 217 4.63 -13.29 41.98
CA GLU A 217 3.73 -13.88 42.97
C GLU A 217 2.42 -14.34 42.30
N LEU A 218 2.25 -15.65 42.20
CA LEU A 218 1.07 -16.30 41.63
C LEU A 218 -0.15 -15.97 42.50
N GLU A 219 -0.97 -14.98 42.12
CA GLU A 219 -2.17 -14.61 42.90
C GLU A 219 -3.26 -15.71 42.88
N GLY A 220 -3.19 -16.69 41.96
CA GLY A 220 -4.29 -17.64 41.69
C GLY A 220 -4.04 -19.15 41.88
N GLY A 221 -2.86 -19.59 42.35
CA GLY A 221 -2.57 -21.02 42.60
C GLY A 221 -2.21 -21.84 41.36
N GLU A 222 -2.84 -21.58 40.21
CA GLU A 222 -2.55 -22.19 38.90
C GLU A 222 -2.59 -21.12 37.80
N ILE A 223 -1.69 -21.19 36.82
CA ILE A 223 -1.73 -20.38 35.59
C ILE A 223 -1.83 -21.32 34.39
N GLU A 224 -2.74 -20.98 33.48
CA GLU A 224 -2.82 -21.62 32.16
C GLU A 224 -2.05 -20.76 31.14
N LEU A 225 -1.06 -21.37 30.50
CA LEU A 225 -0.24 -20.77 29.46
C LEU A 225 -0.47 -21.48 28.14
N VAL A 226 -0.42 -20.75 27.04
CA VAL A 226 -0.42 -21.32 25.70
C VAL A 226 0.83 -20.83 24.97
N ALA A 227 1.62 -21.75 24.43
CA ALA A 227 2.74 -21.40 23.56
C ALA A 227 2.45 -21.87 22.13
N HIS A 228 2.56 -20.95 21.18
CA HIS A 228 2.49 -21.22 19.75
C HIS A 228 3.90 -21.21 19.18
N VAL A 229 4.34 -22.36 18.67
CA VAL A 229 5.66 -22.51 18.05
C VAL A 229 5.49 -22.50 16.54
N HIS A 230 5.99 -21.44 15.91
CA HIS A 230 6.00 -21.22 14.48
C HIS A 230 7.35 -21.60 13.88
N THR A 231 7.42 -21.71 12.55
CA THR A 231 8.72 -21.78 11.87
C THR A 231 9.42 -20.43 11.96
N PRO A 232 10.74 -20.36 12.19
CA PRO A 232 11.44 -19.08 12.22
C PRO A 232 11.33 -18.31 10.89
N THR A 233 11.24 -19.02 9.77
CA THR A 233 11.04 -18.41 8.45
C THR A 233 9.69 -17.70 8.32
N SER A 234 8.58 -18.33 8.77
CA SER A 234 7.25 -17.69 8.72
C SER A 234 7.17 -16.50 9.68
N THR A 235 7.77 -16.63 10.86
CA THR A 235 7.87 -15.55 11.85
C THR A 235 8.67 -14.37 11.30
N ALA A 236 9.79 -14.62 10.63
CA ALA A 236 10.58 -13.58 9.98
C ALA A 236 9.79 -12.85 8.89
N GLU A 237 8.95 -13.56 8.12
CA GLU A 237 8.07 -12.93 7.13
C GLU A 237 6.99 -12.07 7.79
N ALA A 238 6.41 -12.52 8.90
CA ALA A 238 5.43 -11.75 9.68
C ALA A 238 6.06 -10.45 10.24
N TYR A 239 7.25 -10.54 10.84
CA TYR A 239 8.00 -9.36 11.30
C TYR A 239 8.41 -8.46 10.13
N GLY A 240 8.79 -9.02 8.98
CA GLY A 240 9.12 -8.25 7.78
C GLY A 240 7.95 -7.43 7.22
N LYS A 241 6.70 -7.92 7.36
CA LYS A 241 5.48 -7.17 6.97
C LYS A 241 5.19 -6.01 7.92
N GLU A 242 5.49 -6.17 9.21
CA GLU A 242 5.27 -5.14 10.24
C GLU A 242 6.47 -4.20 10.45
N LEU A 243 7.63 -4.52 9.86
CA LEU A 243 8.84 -3.71 9.84
C LEU A 243 8.82 -2.76 8.65
N SER A 244 9.11 -1.49 8.90
CA SER A 244 9.28 -0.47 7.87
C SER A 244 10.57 0.31 8.14
N VAL A 245 11.49 0.26 7.18
CA VAL A 245 12.76 1.01 7.19
C VAL A 245 12.71 2.04 6.08
N THR A 246 12.63 3.32 6.39
CA THR A 246 12.49 4.38 5.36
C THR A 246 13.53 5.48 5.57
N PRO A 247 14.04 6.12 4.51
CA PRO A 247 14.87 7.31 4.67
C PRO A 247 14.10 8.39 5.44
N SER A 248 14.77 9.05 6.38
CA SER A 248 14.22 10.22 7.07
C SER A 248 14.00 11.39 6.10
N SER A 249 14.90 11.56 5.12
CA SER A 249 14.82 12.51 4.02
C SER A 249 15.58 11.99 2.79
N LYS A 250 15.29 12.52 1.60
CA LYS A 250 15.94 12.14 0.33
C LYS A 250 17.43 12.49 0.24
N THR A 251 17.92 13.30 1.17
CA THR A 251 19.30 13.83 1.17
C THR A 251 20.11 13.36 2.37
N THR A 252 19.51 12.58 3.27
CA THR A 252 20.14 12.16 4.54
C THR A 252 20.37 10.66 4.54
N THR A 253 21.51 10.20 5.05
CA THR A 253 21.81 8.78 5.25
C THR A 253 21.24 8.21 6.57
N ILE A 254 20.16 8.81 7.07
CA ILE A 254 19.48 8.38 8.29
C ILE A 254 18.24 7.57 7.89
N ALA A 255 18.20 6.31 8.31
CA ALA A 255 17.07 5.42 8.16
C ALA A 255 16.20 5.44 9.42
N LYS A 256 14.92 5.74 9.25
CA LYS A 256 13.89 5.59 10.27
C LYS A 256 13.38 4.15 10.23
N VAL A 257 13.72 3.38 11.26
CA VAL A 257 13.29 2.01 11.47
C VAL A 257 12.05 2.02 12.36
N SER A 258 10.98 1.38 11.92
CA SER A 258 9.73 1.29 12.66
C SER A 258 9.20 -0.14 12.65
N LEU A 259 8.75 -0.63 13.81
CA LEU A 259 8.17 -1.96 13.96
C LEU A 259 6.85 -1.87 14.72
N ARG A 260 5.81 -2.48 14.18
CA ARG A 260 4.53 -2.63 14.85
C ARG A 260 4.51 -3.93 15.65
N ASN A 261 4.27 -3.86 16.95
CA ASN A 261 4.28 -5.03 17.83
C ASN A 261 3.28 -4.87 18.98
N THR A 262 2.74 -6.00 19.46
CA THR A 262 1.82 -6.05 20.60
C THR A 262 2.52 -5.76 21.93
N VAL A 263 3.81 -6.10 22.05
CA VAL A 263 4.61 -5.87 23.25
C VAL A 263 5.68 -4.81 22.99
N ARG A 264 5.66 -3.74 23.79
CA ARG A 264 6.59 -2.60 23.66
C ARG A 264 8.05 -3.01 23.76
N ARG A 265 8.40 -3.74 24.82
CA ARG A 265 9.78 -4.20 25.09
C ARG A 265 10.30 -5.13 23.99
N ARG A 266 9.45 -6.01 23.47
CA ARG A 266 9.79 -6.92 22.37
C ARG A 266 10.20 -6.16 21.11
N GLY A 267 9.47 -5.10 20.77
CA GLY A 267 9.82 -4.28 19.61
C GLY A 267 11.10 -3.46 19.79
N VAL A 268 11.37 -2.96 21.00
CA VAL A 268 12.62 -2.26 21.33
C VAL A 268 13.82 -3.20 21.22
N ASP A 269 13.73 -4.36 21.85
CA ASP A 269 14.78 -5.39 21.82
C ASP A 269 15.03 -5.87 20.38
N PHE A 270 13.97 -6.03 19.58
CA PHE A 270 14.07 -6.44 18.18
C PHE A 270 14.86 -5.44 17.34
N ILE A 271 14.53 -4.13 17.42
CA ILE A 271 15.25 -3.12 16.61
C ILE A 271 16.72 -3.03 17.05
N ASN A 272 17.00 -3.06 18.36
CA ASN A 272 18.37 -3.08 18.85
C ASN A 272 19.16 -4.28 18.33
N ARG A 273 18.54 -5.47 18.35
CA ARG A 273 19.19 -6.69 17.89
C ARG A 273 19.34 -6.73 16.36
N LEU A 274 18.39 -6.16 15.61
CA LEU A 274 18.46 -5.98 14.16
C LEU A 274 19.68 -5.14 13.77
N VAL A 275 19.86 -3.97 14.39
CA VAL A 275 21.00 -3.09 14.11
C VAL A 275 22.32 -3.74 14.55
N SER A 276 22.31 -4.48 15.66
CA SER A 276 23.48 -5.24 16.11
C SER A 276 23.91 -6.31 15.10
N PHE A 277 22.98 -7.12 14.60
CA PHE A 277 23.30 -8.14 13.59
C PHE A 277 23.67 -7.54 12.24
N TYR A 278 23.04 -6.42 11.85
CA TYR A 278 23.44 -5.68 10.65
C TYR A 278 24.91 -5.25 10.72
N ASN A 279 25.32 -4.65 11.85
CA ASN A 279 26.70 -4.25 12.07
C ASN A 279 27.65 -5.45 12.14
N GLN A 280 27.21 -6.55 12.75
CA GLN A 280 28.01 -7.77 12.81
C GLN A 280 28.24 -8.34 11.40
N ASP A 281 27.19 -8.52 10.61
CA ASP A 281 27.28 -9.02 9.23
C ASP A 281 28.18 -8.11 8.37
N ALA A 282 28.03 -6.78 8.48
CA ALA A 282 28.87 -5.83 7.76
C ALA A 282 30.35 -5.90 8.18
N ASN A 283 30.62 -6.06 9.48
CA ASN A 283 31.99 -6.21 9.98
C ASN A 283 32.59 -7.57 9.56
N ASP A 284 31.80 -8.64 9.61
CA ASP A 284 32.23 -9.99 9.23
C ASP A 284 32.60 -10.05 7.74
N GLU A 285 31.77 -9.48 6.85
CA GLU A 285 32.06 -9.38 5.42
C GLU A 285 33.31 -8.54 5.15
N LYS A 286 33.44 -7.39 5.82
CA LYS A 286 34.63 -6.52 5.69
C LYS A 286 35.90 -7.21 6.17
N ASN A 287 35.83 -7.94 7.27
CA ASN A 287 36.94 -8.71 7.81
C ASN A 287 37.31 -9.86 6.87
N GLU A 288 36.34 -10.55 6.27
CA GLU A 288 36.59 -11.62 5.30
C GLU A 288 37.31 -11.09 4.06
N VAL A 289 36.82 -9.99 3.47
CA VAL A 289 37.46 -9.35 2.31
C VAL A 289 38.87 -8.87 2.65
N ALA A 290 39.05 -8.22 3.80
CA ALA A 290 40.35 -7.74 4.22
C ALA A 290 41.33 -8.90 4.55
N GLN A 291 40.84 -10.00 5.12
CA GLN A 291 41.66 -11.19 5.38
C GLN A 291 42.10 -11.86 4.07
N LYS A 292 41.20 -12.02 3.10
CA LYS A 292 41.53 -12.54 1.77
C LYS A 292 42.50 -11.63 1.02
N THR A 293 42.35 -10.33 1.17
CA THR A 293 43.29 -9.33 0.63
C THR A 293 44.67 -9.45 1.29
N ALA A 294 44.73 -9.66 2.61
CA ALA A 294 46.00 -9.87 3.31
C ALA A 294 46.71 -11.14 2.83
N GLU A 295 45.98 -12.25 2.72
CA GLU A 295 46.47 -13.54 2.22
C GLU A 295 47.08 -13.38 0.81
N PHE A 296 46.37 -12.72 -0.10
CA PHE A 296 46.84 -12.44 -1.45
C PHE A 296 48.10 -11.55 -1.48
N ILE A 297 48.12 -10.47 -0.70
CA ILE A 297 49.27 -9.55 -0.65
C ILE A 297 50.50 -10.27 -0.10
N GLU A 298 50.35 -11.05 0.97
CA GLU A 298 51.47 -11.76 1.60
C GLU A 298 52.08 -12.83 0.67
N GLU A 299 51.24 -13.61 -0.03
CA GLU A 299 51.70 -14.53 -1.07
C GLU A 299 52.48 -13.79 -2.16
N ARG A 300 51.95 -12.65 -2.63
CA ARG A 300 52.60 -11.85 -3.67
C ARG A 300 53.91 -11.23 -3.20
N ILE A 301 53.99 -10.76 -1.96
CA ILE A 301 55.23 -10.25 -1.34
C ILE A 301 56.28 -11.36 -1.32
N GLY A 302 55.93 -12.59 -0.93
CA GLY A 302 56.85 -13.72 -0.93
C GLY A 302 57.45 -14.02 -2.31
N ILE A 303 56.59 -14.07 -3.34
CA ILE A 303 57.02 -14.29 -4.74
C ILE A 303 57.93 -13.14 -5.21
N ILE A 304 57.50 -11.89 -5.05
CA ILE A 304 58.27 -10.72 -5.52
C ILE A 304 59.58 -10.56 -4.76
N ASN A 305 59.61 -10.86 -3.45
CA ASN A 305 60.85 -10.85 -2.67
C ASN A 305 61.85 -11.89 -3.18
N GLY A 306 61.38 -13.11 -3.46
CA GLY A 306 62.21 -14.16 -4.06
C GLY A 306 62.74 -13.74 -5.44
N GLU A 307 61.88 -13.21 -6.31
CA GLU A 307 62.25 -12.71 -7.63
C GLU A 307 63.19 -11.49 -7.59
N LEU A 308 63.04 -10.62 -6.59
CA LEU A 308 63.93 -9.48 -6.38
C LEU A 308 65.31 -9.98 -5.94
N GLY A 309 65.38 -10.90 -4.99
CA GLY A 309 66.62 -11.52 -4.54
C GLY A 309 67.37 -12.25 -5.65
N THR A 310 66.66 -12.95 -6.55
CA THR A 310 67.29 -13.56 -7.73
C THR A 310 67.82 -12.49 -8.70
N THR A 311 67.05 -11.43 -8.96
CA THR A 311 67.46 -10.34 -9.86
C THR A 311 68.64 -9.55 -9.28
N GLU A 312 68.69 -9.33 -7.97
CA GLU A 312 69.83 -8.71 -7.28
C GLU A 312 71.08 -9.59 -7.33
N SER A 313 70.91 -10.90 -7.17
CA SER A 313 71.99 -11.87 -7.31
C SER A 313 72.50 -11.92 -8.76
N GLU A 314 71.62 -11.88 -9.75
CA GLU A 314 71.96 -11.78 -11.17
C GLU A 314 72.72 -10.48 -11.48
N LEU A 315 72.28 -9.35 -10.92
CA LEU A 315 72.93 -8.06 -11.06
C LEU A 315 74.32 -8.06 -10.43
N ALA A 316 74.46 -8.60 -9.21
CA ALA A 316 75.74 -8.72 -8.52
C ALA A 316 76.70 -9.63 -9.28
N ALA A 317 76.22 -10.81 -9.72
CA ALA A 317 77.01 -11.74 -10.52
C ALA A 317 77.41 -11.15 -11.87
N PHE A 318 76.54 -10.37 -12.52
CA PHE A 318 76.87 -9.64 -13.74
C PHE A 318 77.98 -8.60 -13.50
N LYS A 319 77.85 -7.76 -12.45
CA LYS A 319 78.90 -6.79 -12.08
C LYS A 319 80.24 -7.48 -11.80
N GLN A 320 80.22 -8.59 -11.05
CA GLN A 320 81.43 -9.35 -10.71
C GLN A 320 82.08 -9.99 -11.94
N ARG A 321 81.31 -10.68 -12.81
CA ARG A 321 81.83 -11.32 -14.03
C ARG A 321 82.37 -10.31 -15.04
N SER A 322 81.71 -9.16 -15.16
CA SER A 322 82.13 -8.10 -16.09
C SER A 322 83.23 -7.21 -15.51
N GLY A 323 83.58 -7.37 -14.23
CA GLY A 323 84.57 -6.52 -13.55
C GLY A 323 84.15 -5.04 -13.47
N LEU A 324 82.84 -4.78 -13.52
CA LEU A 324 82.28 -3.43 -13.59
C LEU A 324 82.08 -2.88 -12.18
N THR A 325 82.64 -1.70 -11.93
CA THR A 325 82.34 -0.93 -10.72
C THR A 325 81.34 0.18 -11.04
N ASN A 326 81.60 0.92 -12.12
CA ASN A 326 80.71 1.91 -12.68
C ASN A 326 80.89 1.95 -14.20
N LEU A 327 79.87 1.51 -14.94
CA LEU A 327 79.90 1.37 -16.40
C LEU A 327 80.32 2.65 -17.13
N THR A 328 79.82 3.81 -16.70
CA THR A 328 80.13 5.10 -17.32
C THR A 328 81.60 5.46 -17.10
N SER A 329 82.11 5.25 -15.88
CA SER A 329 83.51 5.52 -15.52
C SER A 329 84.47 4.56 -16.24
N ASP A 330 84.14 3.27 -16.30
CA ASP A 330 84.97 2.23 -16.90
C ASP A 330 85.08 2.40 -18.43
N ALA A 331 83.98 2.77 -19.10
CA ALA A 331 83.96 3.08 -20.54
C ALA A 331 84.76 4.35 -20.87
N GLN A 332 84.61 5.41 -20.06
CA GLN A 332 85.35 6.66 -20.24
C GLN A 332 86.86 6.45 -20.06
N MET A 333 87.26 5.66 -19.06
CA MET A 333 88.67 5.31 -18.84
C MET A 333 89.24 4.49 -20.01
N ALA A 334 88.48 3.51 -20.53
CA ALA A 334 88.90 2.71 -21.68
C ALA A 334 89.09 3.56 -22.94
N LEU A 335 88.18 4.52 -23.21
CA LEU A 335 88.30 5.47 -24.32
C LEU A 335 89.55 6.36 -24.19
N GLN A 336 89.83 6.85 -22.98
CA GLN A 336 91.00 7.69 -22.73
C GLN A 336 92.32 6.94 -22.93
N GLU A 337 92.45 5.72 -22.41
CA GLU A 337 93.65 4.91 -22.61
C GLU A 337 93.79 4.45 -24.07
N SER A 338 92.69 4.09 -24.75
CA SER A 338 92.71 3.76 -26.18
C SER A 338 93.25 4.93 -27.02
N SER A 339 92.76 6.16 -26.76
CA SER A 339 93.25 7.37 -27.43
C SER A 339 94.75 7.60 -27.18
N ARG A 340 95.21 7.38 -25.95
CA ARG A 340 96.61 7.50 -25.57
C ARG A 340 97.51 6.51 -26.32
N TYR A 341 97.10 5.23 -26.39
CA TYR A 341 97.87 4.22 -27.12
C TYR A 341 97.84 4.45 -28.64
N GLU A 342 96.75 4.96 -29.20
CA GLU A 342 96.69 5.30 -30.64
C GLU A 342 97.63 6.46 -30.98
N GLN A 343 97.77 7.45 -30.07
CA GLN A 343 98.78 8.50 -30.20
C GLN A 343 100.20 7.90 -30.17
N GLN A 344 100.51 7.05 -29.19
CA GLN A 344 101.82 6.38 -29.10
C GLN A 344 102.11 5.52 -30.33
N ARG A 345 101.10 4.83 -30.86
CA ARG A 345 101.19 4.01 -32.07
C ARG A 345 101.56 4.85 -33.27
N THR A 346 100.92 5.99 -33.45
CA THR A 346 101.21 6.95 -34.53
C THR A 346 102.62 7.53 -34.42
N GLU A 347 103.03 7.93 -33.21
CA GLU A 347 104.37 8.45 -32.94
C GLU A 347 105.44 7.39 -33.22
N ASN A 348 105.25 6.16 -32.74
CA ASN A 348 106.20 5.06 -32.95
C ASN A 348 106.26 4.61 -34.42
N ALA A 349 105.12 4.58 -35.12
CA ALA A 349 105.07 4.30 -36.56
C ALA A 349 105.85 5.35 -37.36
N THR A 350 105.76 6.63 -36.96
CA THR A 350 106.55 7.71 -37.57
C THR A 350 108.05 7.48 -37.37
N GLN A 351 108.47 7.13 -36.15
CA GLN A 351 109.88 6.82 -35.86
C GLN A 351 110.37 5.59 -36.66
N ILE A 352 109.57 4.54 -36.80
CA ILE A 352 109.90 3.37 -37.63
C ILE A 352 110.13 3.81 -39.08
N ASN A 353 109.23 4.59 -39.65
CA ASN A 353 109.34 5.06 -41.03
C ASN A 353 110.60 5.91 -41.25
N LEU A 354 110.94 6.79 -40.30
CA LEU A 354 112.16 7.61 -40.35
C LEU A 354 113.43 6.76 -40.25
N VAL A 355 113.48 5.78 -39.34
CA VAL A 355 114.62 4.86 -39.20
C VAL A 355 114.74 3.94 -40.41
N GLN A 356 113.63 3.49 -41.00
CA GLN A 356 113.63 2.74 -42.26
C GLN A 356 114.15 3.57 -43.44
N TYR A 357 113.75 4.84 -43.53
CA TYR A 357 114.30 5.78 -44.51
C TYR A 357 115.82 5.89 -44.36
N LEU A 358 116.32 6.07 -43.13
CA LEU A 358 117.76 6.13 -42.87
C LEU A 358 118.47 4.81 -43.19
N ARG A 359 117.88 3.67 -42.84
CA ARG A 359 118.42 2.36 -43.20
C ARG A 359 118.58 2.22 -44.72
N ASN A 360 117.54 2.55 -45.47
CA ASN A 360 117.56 2.48 -46.93
C ASN A 360 118.59 3.45 -47.51
N TYR A 361 118.70 4.66 -46.95
CA TYR A 361 119.71 5.65 -47.34
C TYR A 361 121.15 5.14 -47.11
N ILE A 362 121.41 4.48 -45.98
CA ILE A 362 122.73 3.91 -45.62
C ILE A 362 123.06 2.65 -46.44
N ASP A 363 122.06 1.84 -46.79
CA ASP A 363 122.23 0.61 -47.55
C ASP A 363 122.39 0.87 -49.07
N ASP A 364 122.03 2.05 -49.57
CA ASP A 364 122.19 2.44 -50.97
C ASP A 364 123.69 2.67 -51.34
N PRO A 365 124.24 1.91 -52.31
CA PRO A 365 125.61 2.09 -52.79
C PRO A 365 125.90 3.51 -53.31
N ALA A 366 124.90 4.22 -53.84
CA ALA A 366 125.08 5.58 -54.34
C ALA A 366 125.43 6.59 -53.24
N ASN A 367 125.06 6.31 -51.99
CA ASN A 367 125.28 7.18 -50.84
C ASN A 367 126.48 6.73 -49.99
N MET A 368 127.39 5.91 -50.51
CA MET A 368 128.53 5.38 -49.75
C MET A 368 129.46 6.46 -49.18
N ASP A 369 129.57 7.58 -49.90
CA ASP A 369 130.49 8.67 -49.63
C ASP A 369 129.80 10.00 -49.28
N GLU A 370 128.49 9.93 -49.10
CA GLU A 370 127.66 11.08 -48.78
C GLU A 370 127.35 11.17 -47.28
N VAL A 371 127.05 12.39 -46.82
CA VAL A 371 126.63 12.64 -45.45
C VAL A 371 125.23 12.10 -45.22
N ILE A 372 124.99 11.50 -44.06
CA ILE A 372 123.67 11.04 -43.63
C ILE A 372 122.86 12.25 -43.15
N PRO A 373 121.60 12.45 -43.59
CA PRO A 373 120.76 13.55 -43.11
C PRO A 373 120.58 13.53 -41.58
N ALA A 374 121.13 14.54 -40.87
CA ALA A 374 121.21 14.55 -39.40
C ALA A 374 119.96 15.07 -38.66
N ASN A 375 118.91 15.55 -39.34
CA ASN A 375 117.77 16.22 -38.70
C ASN A 375 116.39 15.72 -39.18
N VAL A 376 116.26 14.43 -39.46
CA VAL A 376 114.99 13.84 -39.95
C VAL A 376 113.93 13.64 -38.84
N GLY A 377 114.17 14.14 -37.62
CA GLY A 377 113.21 14.02 -36.51
C GLY A 377 113.33 12.73 -35.69
N LEU A 378 114.52 12.12 -35.63
CA LEU A 378 114.79 10.97 -34.77
C LEU A 378 114.77 11.34 -33.28
N ARG A 379 114.20 10.47 -32.45
CA ARG A 379 114.23 10.60 -30.98
C ARG A 379 115.42 9.92 -30.31
N ASP A 380 116.05 8.93 -30.95
CA ASP A 380 117.15 8.18 -30.36
C ASP A 380 118.46 8.99 -30.37
N GLN A 381 118.88 9.46 -29.19
CA GLN A 381 120.06 10.31 -29.02
C GLN A 381 121.37 9.61 -29.38
N ASN A 382 121.45 8.29 -29.18
CA ASN A 382 122.65 7.52 -29.49
C ASN A 382 122.81 7.42 -31.01
N LEU A 383 121.73 7.11 -31.73
CA LEU A 383 121.73 7.09 -33.18
C LEU A 383 122.13 8.44 -33.79
N THR A 384 121.59 9.55 -33.28
CA THR A 384 121.98 10.90 -33.73
C THR A 384 123.47 11.17 -33.51
N SER A 385 124.01 10.84 -32.33
CA SER A 385 125.44 11.02 -32.02
C SER A 385 126.35 10.21 -32.94
N VAL A 386 125.97 8.95 -33.22
CA VAL A 386 126.71 8.06 -34.12
C VAL A 386 126.64 8.57 -35.58
N ILE A 387 125.53 9.16 -36.00
CA ILE A 387 125.39 9.82 -37.31
C ILE A 387 126.27 11.08 -37.40
N ASP A 388 126.30 11.93 -36.37
CA ASP A 388 127.09 13.16 -36.37
C ASP A 388 128.60 12.88 -36.42
N GLN A 389 129.05 11.86 -35.67
CA GLN A 389 130.44 11.39 -35.72
C GLN A 389 130.78 10.89 -37.13
N TYR A 390 129.92 10.09 -37.75
CA TYR A 390 130.10 9.64 -39.14
C TYR A 390 130.17 10.80 -40.13
N ASN A 391 129.23 11.75 -40.04
CA ASN A 391 129.18 12.92 -40.92
C ASN A 391 130.42 13.79 -40.79
N THR A 392 130.91 13.99 -39.57
CA THR A 392 132.15 14.73 -39.32
C THR A 392 133.35 14.06 -40.02
N MET A 393 133.45 12.74 -39.95
CA MET A 393 134.50 12.00 -40.67
C MET A 393 134.38 12.10 -42.20
N ILE A 394 133.16 12.06 -42.74
CA ILE A 394 132.91 12.25 -44.18
C ILE A 394 133.29 13.65 -44.64
N ILE A 395 132.92 14.69 -43.88
CA ILE A 395 133.27 16.09 -44.19
C ILE A 395 134.79 16.27 -44.17
N GLU A 396 135.46 15.72 -43.16
CA GLU A 396 136.92 15.81 -43.03
C GLU A 396 137.63 15.06 -44.17
N ARG A 397 137.13 13.90 -44.58
CA ARG A 397 137.63 13.19 -45.75
C ARG A 397 137.46 14.00 -47.04
N LYS A 398 136.27 14.59 -47.28
CA LYS A 398 136.02 15.45 -48.44
C LYS A 398 136.95 16.68 -48.43
N ARG A 399 137.28 17.23 -47.26
CA ARG A 399 138.28 18.30 -47.10
C ARG A 399 139.68 17.85 -47.53
N LEU A 400 140.13 16.69 -47.05
CA LEU A 400 141.45 16.13 -47.38
C LEU A 400 141.59 15.81 -48.89
N LEU A 401 140.54 15.25 -49.50
CA LEU A 401 140.51 14.92 -50.94
C LEU A 401 140.61 16.14 -51.86
N ARG A 402 140.28 17.35 -51.38
CA ARG A 402 140.48 18.59 -52.17
C ARG A 402 141.95 18.96 -52.36
N THR A 403 142.83 18.42 -51.52
CA THR A 403 144.27 18.77 -51.47
C THR A 403 145.19 17.56 -51.60
N SER A 404 144.66 16.34 -51.74
CA SER A 404 145.42 15.09 -51.78
C SER A 404 144.74 14.04 -52.66
N SER A 405 145.51 13.13 -53.25
CA SER A 405 145.00 11.98 -54.00
C SER A 405 144.53 10.86 -53.07
N ASP A 406 143.60 10.02 -53.54
CA ASP A 406 143.08 8.86 -52.81
C ASP A 406 144.15 7.88 -52.29
N SER A 407 145.36 7.93 -52.86
CA SER A 407 146.52 7.11 -52.48
C SER A 407 147.29 7.61 -51.23
N ASN A 408 146.90 8.73 -50.62
CA ASN A 408 147.56 9.25 -49.41
C ASN A 408 147.28 8.31 -48.20
N PRO A 409 148.30 7.85 -47.45
CA PRO A 409 148.14 7.00 -46.27
C PRO A 409 147.15 7.54 -45.21
N ALA A 410 147.04 8.86 -45.05
CA ALA A 410 146.07 9.47 -44.14
C ALA A 410 144.62 9.29 -44.61
N ILE A 411 144.38 9.31 -45.93
CA ILE A 411 143.05 9.06 -46.53
C ILE A 411 142.70 7.57 -46.44
N ILE A 412 143.66 6.66 -46.64
CA ILE A 412 143.44 5.22 -46.49
C ILE A 412 143.01 4.86 -45.06
N ASN A 413 143.71 5.40 -44.04
CA ASN A 413 143.32 5.22 -42.65
C ASN A 413 141.95 5.84 -42.33
N MET A 414 141.65 7.01 -42.89
CA MET A 414 140.33 7.65 -42.75
C MET A 414 139.22 6.81 -43.41
N ASN A 415 139.47 6.20 -44.57
CA ASN A 415 138.52 5.32 -45.25
C ASN A 415 138.20 4.08 -44.40
N ALA A 416 139.22 3.43 -43.82
CA ALA A 416 139.01 2.30 -42.91
C ALA A 416 138.20 2.72 -41.66
N GLY A 417 138.47 3.92 -41.11
CA GLY A 417 137.70 4.50 -40.02
C GLY A 417 136.24 4.80 -40.38
N ILE A 418 135.99 5.40 -41.55
CA ILE A 418 134.66 5.70 -42.08
C ILE A 418 133.87 4.42 -42.34
N GLU A 419 134.50 3.38 -42.88
CA GLU A 419 133.84 2.09 -43.12
C GLU A 419 133.46 1.39 -41.80
N ALA A 420 134.37 1.39 -40.82
CA ALA A 420 134.07 0.90 -39.47
C ALA A 420 132.94 1.69 -38.82
N MET A 421 132.94 3.02 -38.97
CA MET A 421 131.91 3.89 -38.44
C MET A 421 130.56 3.68 -39.15
N ARG A 422 130.54 3.50 -40.48
CA ARG A 422 129.33 3.16 -41.24
C ARG A 422 128.73 1.82 -40.80
N ARG A 423 129.55 0.81 -40.54
CA ARG A 423 129.10 -0.47 -39.95
C ARG A 423 128.50 -0.27 -38.56
N ASN A 424 129.07 0.62 -37.74
CA ASN A 424 128.53 0.97 -36.43
C ASN A 424 127.16 1.67 -36.56
N VAL A 425 127.05 2.68 -37.44
CA VAL A 425 125.78 3.35 -37.75
C VAL A 425 124.73 2.33 -38.20
N LYS A 426 125.05 1.43 -39.13
CA LYS A 426 124.14 0.39 -39.63
C LYS A 426 123.67 -0.56 -38.52
N THR A 427 124.57 -1.01 -37.63
CA THR A 427 124.22 -1.85 -36.47
C THR A 427 123.32 -1.10 -35.48
N THR A 428 123.59 0.20 -35.27
CA THR A 428 122.79 1.06 -34.38
C THR A 428 121.41 1.31 -34.95
N VAL A 429 121.28 1.66 -36.24
CA VAL A 429 120.01 1.80 -36.97
C VAL A 429 119.17 0.52 -36.88
N ASN A 430 119.77 -0.64 -37.13
CA ASN A 430 119.07 -1.92 -37.04
C ASN A 430 118.61 -2.25 -35.60
N SER A 431 119.43 -1.92 -34.61
CA SER A 431 119.08 -2.09 -33.18
C SER A 431 117.92 -1.17 -32.78
N VAL A 432 117.96 0.11 -33.16
CA VAL A 432 116.88 1.07 -32.91
C VAL A 432 115.59 0.64 -33.62
N LEU A 433 115.68 0.23 -34.89
CA LEU A 433 114.53 -0.28 -35.66
C LEU A 433 113.90 -1.49 -34.97
N LYS A 434 114.71 -2.45 -34.49
CA LYS A 434 114.21 -3.62 -33.76
C LYS A 434 113.56 -3.21 -32.43
N GLY A 435 114.13 -2.25 -31.71
CA GLY A 435 113.54 -1.69 -30.48
C GLY A 435 112.18 -1.05 -30.74
N LEU A 436 112.07 -0.21 -31.77
CA LEU A 436 110.81 0.42 -32.18
C LEU A 436 109.76 -0.61 -32.64
N GLN A 437 110.17 -1.70 -33.31
CA GLN A 437 109.28 -2.80 -33.68
C GLN A 437 108.75 -3.56 -32.46
N ILE A 438 109.59 -3.80 -31.44
CA ILE A 438 109.15 -4.40 -30.17
C ILE A 438 108.15 -3.48 -29.47
N ALA A 439 108.45 -2.17 -29.39
CA ALA A 439 107.54 -1.18 -28.84
C ALA A 439 106.20 -1.14 -29.60
N LYS A 440 106.24 -1.25 -30.95
CA LYS A 440 105.03 -1.33 -31.77
C LYS A 440 104.16 -2.54 -31.38
N ALA A 441 104.76 -3.71 -31.26
CA ALA A 441 104.04 -4.94 -30.90
C ALA A 441 103.43 -4.88 -29.49
N ASP A 442 104.07 -4.17 -28.55
CA ASP A 442 103.50 -3.93 -27.22
C ASP A 442 102.36 -2.90 -27.26
N ILE A 443 102.55 -1.77 -27.96
CA ILE A 443 101.53 -0.73 -28.14
C ILE A 443 100.28 -1.32 -28.83
N ASP A 444 100.44 -2.06 -29.92
CA ASP A 444 99.33 -2.72 -30.63
C ASP A 444 98.58 -3.69 -29.69
N ARG A 445 99.31 -4.45 -28.85
CA ARG A 445 98.70 -5.37 -27.87
C ARG A 445 97.88 -4.64 -26.81
N GLN A 446 98.38 -3.51 -26.29
CA GLN A 446 97.63 -2.70 -25.32
C GLN A 446 96.43 -2.01 -25.98
N ALA A 447 96.61 -1.44 -27.18
CA ALA A 447 95.54 -0.81 -27.95
C ALA A 447 94.38 -1.77 -28.21
N SER A 448 94.66 -2.98 -28.72
CA SER A 448 93.64 -4.00 -28.97
C SER A 448 92.91 -4.45 -27.69
N LYS A 449 93.59 -4.46 -26.54
CA LYS A 449 92.95 -4.79 -25.25
C LYS A 449 91.90 -3.75 -24.86
N PHE A 450 92.18 -2.45 -25.04
CA PHE A 450 91.23 -1.38 -24.74
C PHE A 450 90.14 -1.25 -25.83
N GLU A 451 90.49 -1.50 -27.10
CA GLU A 451 89.53 -1.55 -28.21
C GLU A 451 88.48 -2.64 -28.01
N SER A 452 88.90 -3.85 -27.59
CA SER A 452 87.97 -4.94 -27.24
C SER A 452 87.03 -4.52 -26.11
N ARG A 453 87.53 -3.86 -25.05
CA ARG A 453 86.70 -3.36 -23.93
C ARG A 453 85.67 -2.32 -24.39
N ILE A 454 86.05 -1.42 -25.29
CA ILE A 454 85.12 -0.42 -25.87
C ILE A 454 84.05 -1.12 -26.71
N SER A 455 84.44 -2.10 -27.52
CA SER A 455 83.49 -2.84 -28.37
C SER A 455 82.48 -3.69 -27.59
N ASP A 456 82.88 -4.21 -26.42
CA ASP A 456 82.01 -4.97 -25.53
C ASP A 456 81.07 -4.09 -24.69
N ALA A 457 81.39 -2.81 -24.49
CA ALA A 457 80.66 -1.92 -23.59
C ALA A 457 79.16 -1.75 -23.91
N PRO A 458 78.72 -1.54 -25.18
CA PRO A 458 77.29 -1.40 -25.49
C PRO A 458 76.48 -2.66 -25.17
N ARG A 459 77.08 -3.85 -25.34
CA ARG A 459 76.44 -5.13 -25.00
C ARG A 459 76.28 -5.25 -23.49
N GLN A 460 77.32 -4.91 -22.74
CA GLN A 460 77.29 -4.90 -21.27
C GLN A 460 76.27 -3.88 -20.73
N GLU A 461 76.17 -2.69 -21.35
CA GLU A 461 75.19 -1.67 -20.99
C GLU A 461 73.75 -2.16 -21.16
N LYS A 462 73.44 -2.75 -22.32
CA LYS A 462 72.09 -3.28 -22.59
C LYS A 462 71.68 -4.35 -21.59
N GLU A 463 72.58 -5.28 -21.28
CA GLU A 463 72.32 -6.36 -20.33
C GLU A 463 72.16 -5.80 -18.90
N PHE A 464 73.07 -4.93 -18.47
CA PHE A 464 72.96 -4.20 -17.20
C PHE A 464 71.63 -3.46 -17.07
N MET A 465 71.24 -2.68 -18.08
CA MET A 465 70.00 -1.90 -18.06
C MET A 465 68.75 -2.78 -18.01
N THR A 466 68.79 -3.96 -18.64
CA THR A 466 67.67 -4.91 -18.60
C THR A 466 67.50 -5.46 -17.19
N ILE A 467 68.59 -5.90 -16.55
CA ILE A 467 68.57 -6.42 -15.17
C ILE A 467 68.21 -5.29 -14.19
N SER A 468 68.80 -4.11 -14.34
CA SER A 468 68.53 -2.94 -13.49
C SER A 468 67.07 -2.51 -13.56
N ARG A 469 66.45 -2.50 -14.75
CA ARG A 469 65.03 -2.16 -14.89
C ARG A 469 64.14 -3.21 -14.23
N GLN A 470 64.47 -4.49 -14.38
CA GLN A 470 63.75 -5.57 -13.69
C GLN A 470 63.86 -5.43 -12.17
N GLN A 471 65.05 -5.11 -11.65
CA GLN A 471 65.25 -4.85 -10.23
C GLN A 471 64.40 -3.65 -9.76
N GLU A 472 64.40 -2.54 -10.50
CA GLU A 472 63.66 -1.33 -10.15
C GLU A 472 62.14 -1.56 -10.12
N ILE A 473 61.59 -2.24 -11.14
CA ILE A 473 60.16 -2.58 -11.20
C ILE A 473 59.77 -3.48 -10.04
N LYS A 474 60.55 -4.54 -9.78
CA LYS A 474 60.29 -5.50 -8.70
C LYS A 474 60.42 -4.85 -7.32
N ALA A 475 61.44 -4.01 -7.10
CA ALA A 475 61.61 -3.27 -5.85
C ALA A 475 60.46 -2.28 -5.62
N THR A 476 60.03 -1.56 -6.66
CA THR A 476 58.89 -0.63 -6.57
C THR A 476 57.60 -1.39 -6.25
N LEU A 477 57.36 -2.53 -6.90
CA LEU A 477 56.21 -3.39 -6.64
C LEU A 477 56.25 -3.97 -5.22
N TYR A 478 57.42 -4.39 -4.75
CA TYR A 478 57.61 -4.88 -3.38
C TYR A 478 57.24 -3.81 -2.34
N VAL A 479 57.76 -2.59 -2.50
CA VAL A 479 57.43 -1.46 -1.61
C VAL A 479 55.95 -1.09 -1.67
N MET A 480 55.35 -1.09 -2.87
CA MET A 480 53.91 -0.84 -3.03
C MET A 480 53.08 -1.90 -2.29
N LEU A 481 53.43 -3.19 -2.42
CA LEU A 481 52.73 -4.28 -1.74
C LEU A 481 52.89 -4.17 -0.21
N LEU A 482 54.07 -3.80 0.29
CA LEU A 482 54.27 -3.53 1.71
C LEU A 482 53.38 -2.38 2.20
N GLN A 483 53.31 -1.27 1.46
CA GLN A 483 52.40 -0.16 1.80
C GLN A 483 50.94 -0.64 1.83
N LYS A 484 50.53 -1.43 0.84
CA LYS A 484 49.16 -1.99 0.79
C LYS A 484 48.88 -2.96 1.92
N ARG A 485 49.88 -3.74 2.35
CA ARG A 485 49.78 -4.61 3.52
C ARG A 485 49.49 -3.80 4.78
N GLU A 486 50.21 -2.70 5.01
CA GLU A 486 49.97 -1.82 6.17
C GLU A 486 48.60 -1.12 6.10
N GLU A 487 48.20 -0.63 4.92
CA GLU A 487 46.86 -0.05 4.72
C GLU A 487 45.74 -1.08 5.01
N ASN A 488 45.92 -2.32 4.56
CA ASN A 488 44.97 -3.41 4.82
C ASN A 488 44.97 -3.84 6.29
N ALA A 489 46.12 -3.85 6.95
CA ALA A 489 46.24 -4.13 8.39
C ALA A 489 45.50 -3.08 9.24
N ILE A 490 45.58 -1.80 8.87
CA ILE A 490 44.80 -0.73 9.51
C ILE A 490 43.30 -0.98 9.31
N THR A 491 42.90 -1.40 8.11
CA THR A 491 41.49 -1.70 7.79
C THR A 491 40.96 -2.88 8.62
N LEU A 492 41.75 -3.94 8.80
CA LEU A 492 41.44 -5.08 9.67
C LEU A 492 41.32 -4.68 11.15
N ALA A 493 42.15 -3.75 11.63
CA ALA A 493 42.09 -3.27 13.00
C ALA A 493 40.94 -2.28 13.25
N ALA A 494 40.45 -1.61 12.21
CA ALA A 494 39.40 -0.59 12.29
C ALA A 494 38.00 -1.21 12.15
N THR A 495 37.49 -1.84 13.21
CA THR A 495 36.10 -2.32 13.30
C THR A 495 35.15 -1.17 13.64
N ALA A 496 34.87 -0.32 12.65
CA ALA A 496 33.85 0.71 12.77
C ALA A 496 32.49 0.18 12.30
N ASN A 497 31.47 0.27 13.15
CA ASN A 497 30.10 -0.10 12.80
C ASN A 497 29.55 0.79 11.67
N ASN A 498 28.95 0.16 10.65
CA ASN A 498 28.31 0.86 9.53
C ASN A 498 27.02 1.58 9.95
N GLY A 499 26.25 1.00 10.87
CA GLY A 499 25.03 1.54 11.44
C GLY A 499 25.23 2.07 12.85
N ARG A 500 24.94 3.35 13.07
CA ARG A 500 24.92 3.97 14.40
C ARG A 500 23.51 4.38 14.78
N ILE A 501 23.00 3.86 15.91
CA ILE A 501 21.72 4.31 16.48
C ILE A 501 21.89 5.76 16.95
N ILE A 502 21.09 6.66 16.39
CA ILE A 502 21.02 8.09 16.76
C ILE A 502 19.96 8.29 17.82
N GLU A 503 18.78 7.71 17.61
CA GLU A 503 17.69 7.70 18.58
C GLU A 503 17.41 6.25 18.98
N GLU A 504 17.51 5.97 20.29
CA GLU A 504 17.21 4.65 20.84
C GLU A 504 15.76 4.25 20.50
N PRO A 505 15.49 2.94 20.26
CA PRO A 505 14.15 2.50 19.94
C PRO A 505 13.19 2.80 21.09
N LEU A 506 12.17 3.61 20.81
CA LEU A 506 11.14 3.97 21.78
C LEU A 506 9.78 3.58 21.24
N ALA A 507 8.97 2.95 22.11
CA ALA A 507 7.58 2.62 21.80
C ALA A 507 6.66 3.81 22.05
N ASP A 508 5.71 4.04 21.15
CA ASP A 508 4.68 5.07 21.34
C ASP A 508 3.88 4.84 22.63
N GLU A 509 3.53 5.91 23.34
CA GLU A 509 2.76 5.84 24.59
C GLU A 509 1.37 5.23 24.39
N ARG A 510 0.77 5.49 23.21
CA ARG A 510 -0.59 5.07 22.84
C ARG A 510 -0.54 4.01 21.74
N PRO A 511 -1.44 3.02 21.75
CA PRO A 511 -1.50 2.02 20.69
C PRO A 511 -1.96 2.64 19.36
N VAL A 512 -1.33 2.22 18.26
CA VAL A 512 -1.68 2.65 16.90
C VAL A 512 -2.87 1.87 16.32
N ALA A 513 -3.15 0.68 16.86
CA ALA A 513 -4.34 -0.10 16.52
C ALA A 513 -4.92 -0.81 17.75
N PRO A 514 -6.25 -1.01 17.81
CA PRO A 514 -7.28 -0.51 16.88
C PRO A 514 -7.55 1.00 17.03
N LYS A 515 -7.91 1.68 15.93
CA LYS A 515 -8.25 3.12 15.93
C LYS A 515 -9.61 3.37 16.59
N ARG A 516 -9.65 3.42 17.93
CA ARG A 516 -10.88 3.49 18.75
C ARG A 516 -11.91 4.53 18.26
N MET A 517 -11.47 5.72 17.87
CA MET A 517 -12.37 6.78 17.37
C MET A 517 -13.07 6.42 16.06
N VAL A 518 -12.38 5.75 15.14
CA VAL A 518 -12.97 5.34 13.84
C VAL A 518 -14.06 4.29 14.05
N PHE A 519 -13.78 3.30 14.90
CA PHE A 519 -14.75 2.26 15.26
C PHE A 519 -15.96 2.82 16.02
N MET A 520 -15.76 3.75 16.95
CA MET A 520 -16.87 4.45 17.63
C MET A 520 -17.71 5.28 16.68
N LEU A 521 -17.09 5.98 15.71
CA LEU A 521 -17.82 6.74 14.70
C LEU A 521 -18.66 5.81 13.81
N ALA A 522 -18.11 4.67 13.40
CA ALA A 522 -18.84 3.66 12.63
C ALA A 522 -20.03 3.09 13.42
N ALA A 523 -19.86 2.81 14.72
CA ALA A 523 -20.93 2.34 15.60
C ALA A 523 -22.05 3.39 15.76
N LEU A 524 -21.70 4.68 15.83
CA LEU A 524 -22.67 5.78 15.89
C LEU A 524 -23.50 5.87 14.60
N ILE A 525 -22.85 5.79 13.43
CA ILE A 525 -23.53 5.82 12.13
C ILE A 525 -24.47 4.61 11.99
N LEU A 526 -24.00 3.40 12.31
CA LEU A 526 -24.82 2.18 12.29
C LEU A 526 -26.00 2.28 13.25
N GLY A 527 -25.76 2.80 14.46
CA GLY A 527 -26.79 2.99 15.49
C GLY A 527 -27.93 3.90 15.03
N LEU A 528 -27.63 4.92 14.22
CA LEU A 528 -28.63 5.81 13.61
C LEU A 528 -29.32 5.19 12.38
N ALA A 529 -28.61 4.39 11.59
CA ALA A 529 -29.14 3.80 10.36
C ALA A 529 -30.18 2.68 10.61
N ILE A 530 -29.96 1.85 11.63
CA ILE A 530 -30.84 0.69 11.93
C ILE A 530 -32.31 1.12 12.18
N PRO A 531 -32.61 2.09 13.06
CA PRO A 531 -33.99 2.55 13.27
C PRO A 531 -34.63 3.18 12.03
N VAL A 532 -33.86 3.89 11.20
CA VAL A 532 -34.34 4.44 9.92
C VAL A 532 -34.83 3.30 9.02
N GLY A 533 -34.02 2.25 8.88
CA GLY A 533 -34.36 1.07 8.10
C GLY A 533 -35.59 0.33 8.62
N ILE A 534 -35.70 0.13 9.93
CA ILE A 534 -36.84 -0.56 10.57
C ILE A 534 -38.15 0.21 10.34
N VAL A 535 -38.15 1.53 10.58
CA VAL A 535 -39.34 2.37 10.39
C VAL A 535 -39.75 2.41 8.92
N TYR A 536 -38.78 2.54 8.01
CA TYR A 536 -39.03 2.51 6.57
C TYR A 536 -39.68 1.17 6.13
N LEU A 537 -39.14 0.04 6.60
CA LEU A 537 -39.66 -1.28 6.28
C LEU A 537 -41.07 -1.49 6.85
N HIS A 538 -41.33 -1.03 8.07
CA HIS A 538 -42.66 -1.10 8.68
C HIS A 538 -43.71 -0.33 7.85
N ASP A 539 -43.35 0.82 7.30
CA ASP A 539 -44.26 1.61 6.46
C ASP A 539 -44.51 0.98 5.08
N LEU A 540 -43.50 0.34 4.49
CA LEU A 540 -43.64 -0.36 3.21
C LEU A 540 -44.64 -1.53 3.29
N LEU A 541 -44.80 -2.11 4.48
CA LEU A 541 -45.71 -3.23 4.74
C LEU A 541 -47.19 -2.80 4.93
N LYS A 542 -47.51 -1.50 4.90
CA LYS A 542 -48.89 -0.98 5.06
C LYS A 542 -49.69 -1.01 3.75
N TYR A 543 -50.58 -2.00 3.59
CA TYR A 543 -51.36 -2.22 2.36
C TYR A 543 -52.85 -1.81 2.41
N LYS A 544 -53.36 -1.32 3.55
CA LYS A 544 -54.78 -0.91 3.73
C LYS A 544 -54.92 0.61 3.85
N ILE A 545 -56.10 1.14 3.53
CA ILE A 545 -56.42 2.56 3.69
C ILE A 545 -56.53 2.88 5.19
N GLU A 546 -55.69 3.77 5.71
CA GLU A 546 -55.73 4.19 7.12
C GLU A 546 -56.39 5.57 7.29
N ASN A 547 -56.19 6.48 6.33
CA ASN A 547 -56.53 7.89 6.46
C ASN A 547 -57.00 8.52 5.13
N ARG A 548 -57.32 9.81 5.17
CA ARG A 548 -57.79 10.58 4.01
C ARG A 548 -56.71 10.68 2.94
N GLU A 549 -55.46 10.85 3.38
CA GLU A 549 -54.28 11.02 2.54
C GLU A 549 -54.06 9.77 1.65
N ASP A 550 -54.31 8.57 2.18
CA ASP A 550 -54.28 7.33 1.40
C ASP A 550 -55.34 7.32 0.28
N VAL A 551 -56.53 7.87 0.52
CA VAL A 551 -57.61 7.94 -0.48
C VAL A 551 -57.29 8.97 -1.57
N GLU A 552 -56.83 10.16 -1.17
CA GLU A 552 -56.41 11.23 -2.09
C GLU A 552 -55.22 10.79 -2.96
N ALA A 553 -54.30 9.99 -2.39
CA ALA A 553 -53.18 9.43 -3.15
C ALA A 553 -53.60 8.38 -4.19
N ILE A 554 -54.74 7.70 -3.99
CA ILE A 554 -55.24 6.67 -4.91
C ILE A 554 -56.20 7.26 -5.95
N THR A 555 -57.06 8.21 -5.57
CA THR A 555 -58.10 8.75 -6.45
C THR A 555 -58.34 10.24 -6.26
N GLY A 556 -58.64 10.93 -7.36
CA GLY A 556 -59.13 12.32 -7.33
C GLY A 556 -60.65 12.43 -7.26
N VAL A 557 -61.37 11.39 -6.83
CA VAL A 557 -62.82 11.44 -6.58
C VAL A 557 -63.09 12.22 -5.29
N ALA A 558 -64.12 13.07 -5.28
CA ALA A 558 -64.47 13.88 -4.12
C ALA A 558 -64.82 13.04 -2.88
N ILE A 559 -64.25 13.39 -1.73
CA ILE A 559 -64.54 12.74 -0.44
C ILE A 559 -65.64 13.55 0.27
N LEU A 560 -66.83 12.97 0.41
CA LEU A 560 -68.00 13.63 1.00
C LEU A 560 -67.90 13.77 2.52
N ALA A 561 -67.42 12.73 3.20
CA ALA A 561 -67.32 12.71 4.66
C ALA A 561 -66.37 11.63 5.17
N GLU A 562 -65.94 11.83 6.41
CA GLU A 562 -65.09 10.94 7.19
C GLU A 562 -65.86 10.52 8.45
N LEU A 563 -66.36 9.29 8.49
CA LEU A 563 -67.18 8.82 9.60
C LEU A 563 -66.29 8.14 10.65
N PRO A 564 -66.35 8.56 11.93
CA PRO A 564 -65.51 8.00 12.97
C PRO A 564 -65.97 6.60 13.36
N LEU A 565 -65.04 5.79 13.85
CA LEU A 565 -65.33 4.45 14.36
C LEU A 565 -66.05 4.53 15.71
N VAL A 566 -67.28 4.05 15.75
CA VAL A 566 -68.04 3.91 16.99
C VAL A 566 -67.94 2.47 17.50
N LYS A 567 -67.53 2.29 18.75
CA LYS A 567 -67.61 0.98 19.43
C LYS A 567 -69.07 0.72 19.76
N LYS A 568 -69.61 -0.45 19.39
CA LYS A 568 -71.01 -0.84 19.63
C LYS A 568 -71.44 -0.55 21.08
N THR A 569 -72.17 0.55 21.27
CA THR A 569 -73.07 0.76 22.40
C THR A 569 -74.39 0.11 22.00
N GLY A 570 -75.00 -0.69 22.88
CA GLY A 570 -76.12 -1.61 22.58
C GLY A 570 -77.43 -1.03 22.01
N GLU A 571 -77.44 0.17 21.43
CA GLU A 571 -78.59 0.81 20.76
C GLU A 571 -78.41 0.75 19.22
N GLY A 572 -78.91 -0.31 18.58
CA GLY A 572 -79.16 -0.35 17.13
C GLY A 572 -77.99 -0.07 16.18
N SER A 573 -78.29 0.00 14.89
CA SER A 573 -77.34 0.36 13.81
C SER A 573 -77.55 1.79 13.29
N ILE A 574 -78.61 2.46 13.74
CA ILE A 574 -78.90 3.87 13.46
C ILE A 574 -78.38 4.70 14.63
N VAL A 575 -77.45 5.60 14.33
CA VAL A 575 -76.75 6.44 15.30
C VAL A 575 -77.21 7.89 15.24
N VAL A 576 -77.97 8.28 14.21
CA VAL A 576 -78.48 9.64 14.03
C VAL A 576 -79.80 9.79 14.77
N ARG A 577 -79.89 10.77 15.69
CA ARG A 577 -81.10 11.09 16.46
C ARG A 577 -81.59 12.52 16.20
N GLU A 578 -82.91 12.71 16.22
CA GLU A 578 -83.51 14.04 16.02
C GLU A 578 -83.12 15.00 17.16
N ASN A 579 -82.78 16.24 16.80
CA ASN A 579 -82.40 17.32 17.74
C ASN A 579 -81.21 17.01 18.69
N LYS A 580 -80.31 16.11 18.30
CA LYS A 580 -79.01 15.90 18.99
C LYS A 580 -77.86 16.44 18.13
N ASN A 581 -76.83 16.95 18.80
CA ASN A 581 -75.63 17.53 18.19
C ASN A 581 -74.35 16.80 18.63
N ASP A 582 -74.43 15.47 18.78
CA ASP A 582 -73.25 14.66 19.02
C ASP A 582 -72.41 14.52 17.73
N LEU A 583 -71.17 14.04 17.87
CA LEU A 583 -70.21 13.98 16.76
C LEU A 583 -70.75 13.23 15.52
N MET A 584 -71.50 12.14 15.71
CA MET A 584 -72.03 11.35 14.59
C MET A 584 -73.11 12.10 13.82
N GLU A 585 -74.01 12.79 14.53
CA GLU A 585 -75.08 13.60 13.98
C GLU A 585 -74.51 14.76 13.15
N GLU A 586 -73.45 15.43 13.63
CA GLU A 586 -72.75 16.46 12.84
C GLU A 586 -72.04 15.88 11.61
N MET A 587 -71.38 14.72 11.72
CA MET A 587 -70.73 14.10 10.56
C MET A 587 -71.73 13.65 9.48
N PHE A 588 -72.87 13.09 9.87
CA PHE A 588 -73.95 12.73 8.93
C PHE A 588 -74.69 13.96 8.39
N ARG A 589 -74.81 15.04 9.18
CA ARG A 589 -75.32 16.33 8.70
C ARG A 589 -74.38 16.95 7.67
N GLY A 590 -73.07 16.90 7.90
CA GLY A 590 -72.04 17.30 6.95
C GLY A 590 -72.07 16.46 5.67
N LEU A 591 -72.15 15.13 5.79
CA LEU A 591 -72.34 14.21 4.66
C LEU A 591 -73.58 14.59 3.84
N ARG A 592 -74.72 14.80 4.50
CA ARG A 592 -75.97 15.23 3.87
C ARG A 592 -75.80 16.55 3.13
N THR A 593 -75.20 17.56 3.76
CA THR A 593 -74.98 18.88 3.15
C THR A 593 -74.09 18.79 1.90
N ASN A 594 -72.95 18.10 1.99
CA ASN A 594 -72.03 17.92 0.86
C ASN A 594 -72.68 17.13 -0.29
N LEU A 595 -73.47 16.12 0.04
CA LEU A 595 -74.23 15.35 -0.93
C LEU A 595 -75.30 16.19 -1.64
N LEU A 596 -76.07 17.01 -0.90
CA LEU A 596 -77.06 17.90 -1.48
C LEU A 596 -76.44 19.00 -2.37
N PHE A 597 -75.20 19.43 -2.09
CA PHE A 597 -74.45 20.33 -2.97
C PHE A 597 -74.03 19.66 -4.29
N MET A 598 -73.75 18.36 -4.26
CA MET A 598 -73.42 17.61 -5.48
C MET A 598 -74.67 17.26 -6.30
N LEU A 599 -75.83 17.07 -5.68
CA LEU A 599 -77.08 16.73 -6.37
C LEU A 599 -77.79 17.95 -6.98
N GLY A 600 -78.32 17.78 -8.19
CA GLY A 600 -79.18 18.76 -8.87
C GLY A 600 -80.63 18.73 -8.37
N LYS A 601 -81.44 19.70 -8.81
CA LYS A 601 -82.86 19.85 -8.39
C LYS A 601 -83.75 18.65 -8.76
N ASP A 602 -83.42 17.94 -9.84
CA ASP A 602 -84.17 16.78 -10.36
C ASP A 602 -83.48 15.43 -10.13
N GLU A 603 -82.32 15.45 -9.46
CA GLU A 603 -81.55 14.27 -9.10
C GLU A 603 -81.96 13.81 -7.70
N ARG A 604 -82.59 12.64 -7.63
CA ARG A 604 -83.26 12.15 -6.42
C ARG A 604 -82.83 10.73 -6.04
N VAL A 605 -82.13 10.01 -6.91
CA VAL A 605 -81.77 8.60 -6.71
C VAL A 605 -80.29 8.47 -6.37
N ILE A 606 -79.99 8.01 -5.16
CA ILE A 606 -78.63 7.90 -4.63
C ILE A 606 -78.32 6.43 -4.39
N LEU A 607 -77.26 5.93 -5.01
CA LEU A 607 -76.81 4.56 -4.88
C LEU A 607 -75.61 4.46 -3.95
N PHE A 608 -75.63 3.52 -3.01
CA PHE A 608 -74.51 3.22 -2.12
C PHE A 608 -73.87 1.90 -2.50
N SER A 609 -72.57 1.92 -2.82
CA SER A 609 -71.77 0.72 -3.09
C SER A 609 -70.36 0.82 -2.49
N SER A 610 -69.54 -0.21 -2.67
CA SER A 610 -68.20 -0.31 -2.09
C SER A 610 -67.36 -1.39 -2.78
N THR A 611 -66.09 -1.53 -2.39
CA THR A 611 -65.17 -2.52 -2.96
C THR A 611 -65.44 -3.93 -2.42
N GLN A 612 -65.65 -4.07 -1.12
CA GLN A 612 -65.81 -5.34 -0.43
C GLN A 612 -66.96 -5.38 0.61
N PRO A 613 -67.43 -6.56 1.07
CA PRO A 613 -68.51 -6.64 2.03
C PRO A 613 -67.98 -6.18 3.40
N GLY A 614 -68.81 -5.55 4.23
CA GLY A 614 -68.40 -5.11 5.58
C GLY A 614 -67.75 -3.73 5.68
N GLU A 615 -67.71 -2.94 4.60
CA GLU A 615 -67.22 -1.55 4.60
C GLU A 615 -68.25 -0.54 5.18
N GLY A 616 -69.50 -0.96 5.36
CA GLY A 616 -70.53 -0.17 6.03
C GLY A 616 -71.51 0.57 5.12
N LYS A 617 -71.65 0.19 3.85
CA LYS A 617 -72.65 0.73 2.90
C LYS A 617 -74.04 0.93 3.50
N SER A 618 -74.68 -0.15 3.96
CA SER A 618 -76.03 -0.10 4.55
C SER A 618 -76.10 0.79 5.80
N PHE A 619 -75.02 0.85 6.59
CA PHE A 619 -74.93 1.74 7.75
C PHE A 619 -74.92 3.22 7.33
N VAL A 620 -74.09 3.58 6.34
CA VAL A 620 -74.03 4.94 5.81
C VAL A 620 -75.34 5.32 5.11
N ALA A 621 -75.87 4.43 4.27
CA ALA A 621 -77.13 4.62 3.55
C ALA A 621 -78.31 4.84 4.51
N GLY A 622 -78.46 4.00 5.53
CA GLY A 622 -79.55 4.11 6.49
C GLY A 622 -79.46 5.37 7.37
N ASN A 623 -78.28 5.70 7.87
CA ASN A 623 -78.11 6.91 8.70
C ASN A 623 -78.23 8.21 7.89
N LEU A 624 -77.80 8.21 6.63
CA LEU A 624 -78.07 9.34 5.73
C LEU A 624 -79.57 9.48 5.45
N ALA A 625 -80.29 8.37 5.24
CA ALA A 625 -81.73 8.39 5.02
C ALA A 625 -82.48 9.01 6.19
N VAL A 626 -82.13 8.61 7.41
CA VAL A 626 -82.65 9.20 8.65
C VAL A 626 -82.31 10.70 8.74
N SER A 627 -81.07 11.09 8.39
CA SER A 627 -80.66 12.49 8.35
C SER A 627 -81.44 13.34 7.35
N LEU A 628 -81.81 12.78 6.18
CA LEU A 628 -82.67 13.45 5.19
C LEU A 628 -84.14 13.50 5.65
N ALA A 629 -84.64 12.45 6.30
CA ALA A 629 -86.00 12.41 6.85
C ALA A 629 -86.21 13.47 7.95
N TYR A 630 -85.21 13.67 8.82
CA TYR A 630 -85.21 14.75 9.80
C TYR A 630 -85.06 16.16 9.20
N LEU A 631 -84.65 16.29 7.93
CA LEU A 631 -84.73 17.55 7.19
C LEU A 631 -86.15 17.85 6.67
N GLY A 632 -87.12 16.98 6.97
CA GLY A 632 -88.49 17.09 6.48
C GLY A 632 -88.68 16.58 5.04
N LYS A 633 -87.71 15.86 4.48
CA LYS A 633 -87.81 15.25 3.15
C LYS A 633 -88.45 13.87 3.26
N ARG A 634 -89.33 13.53 2.31
CA ARG A 634 -89.87 12.17 2.20
C ARG A 634 -88.83 11.28 1.54
N VAL A 635 -88.33 10.29 2.27
CA VAL A 635 -87.22 9.43 1.82
C VAL A 635 -87.67 7.98 1.83
N VAL A 636 -87.30 7.24 0.78
CA VAL A 636 -87.43 5.77 0.77
C VAL A 636 -86.06 5.12 0.64
N VAL A 637 -85.77 4.15 1.51
CA VAL A 637 -84.58 3.29 1.39
C VAL A 637 -84.97 1.96 0.77
N VAL A 638 -84.39 1.66 -0.38
CA VAL A 638 -84.67 0.48 -1.18
C VAL A 638 -83.53 -0.52 -1.06
N GLY A 639 -83.85 -1.74 -0.64
CA GLY A 639 -82.89 -2.83 -0.53
C GLY A 639 -82.61 -3.45 -1.89
N MET A 640 -81.59 -2.97 -2.58
CA MET A 640 -81.17 -3.46 -3.89
C MET A 640 -80.01 -4.49 -3.83
N ASP A 641 -79.49 -4.81 -2.64
CA ASP A 641 -78.68 -6.01 -2.42
C ASP A 641 -79.61 -7.24 -2.29
N ILE A 642 -80.09 -7.70 -3.45
CA ILE A 642 -81.01 -8.84 -3.56
C ILE A 642 -80.30 -10.20 -3.41
N ARG A 643 -78.96 -10.21 -3.30
CA ARG A 643 -78.17 -11.42 -2.99
C ARG A 643 -78.00 -11.61 -1.50
N LYS A 644 -77.75 -10.53 -0.75
CA LYS A 644 -77.56 -10.56 0.70
C LYS A 644 -78.23 -9.35 1.37
N PRO A 645 -79.57 -9.34 1.53
CA PRO A 645 -80.30 -8.19 2.04
C PRO A 645 -79.75 -7.62 3.37
N GLY A 646 -79.19 -6.41 3.30
CA GLY A 646 -78.47 -5.76 4.40
C GLY A 646 -79.35 -4.88 5.31
N LEU A 647 -80.45 -4.32 4.79
CA LEU A 647 -81.31 -3.37 5.50
C LEU A 647 -81.94 -3.95 6.77
N ASN A 648 -82.16 -5.27 6.82
CA ASN A 648 -82.68 -5.98 7.99
C ASN A 648 -81.76 -5.87 9.24
N LYS A 649 -80.49 -5.52 9.06
CA LYS A 649 -79.53 -5.30 10.14
C LYS A 649 -79.48 -3.85 10.62
N VAL A 650 -80.05 -2.95 9.82
CA VAL A 650 -80.02 -1.51 10.04
C VAL A 650 -81.34 -1.02 10.64
N PHE A 651 -82.45 -1.49 10.08
CA PHE A 651 -83.81 -1.12 10.48
C PHE A 651 -84.58 -2.32 11.04
N ASN A 652 -85.56 -2.04 11.91
CA ASN A 652 -86.44 -3.07 12.45
C ASN A 652 -87.63 -3.32 11.49
N ILE A 653 -87.44 -4.25 10.55
CA ILE A 653 -88.42 -4.54 9.48
C ILE A 653 -89.34 -5.70 9.88
N SER A 654 -90.64 -5.46 9.91
CA SER A 654 -91.66 -6.43 10.32
C SER A 654 -92.03 -7.43 9.21
N ARG A 655 -92.17 -6.97 7.95
CA ARG A 655 -92.53 -7.80 6.78
C ARG A 655 -91.34 -7.98 5.83
N LYS A 656 -90.38 -8.84 6.20
CA LYS A 656 -89.10 -8.99 5.47
C LYS A 656 -89.22 -9.66 4.09
N MET A 657 -90.28 -10.45 3.89
CA MET A 657 -90.55 -11.23 2.67
C MET A 657 -91.31 -10.44 1.60
N GLU A 658 -91.78 -9.24 1.93
CA GLU A 658 -92.45 -8.31 1.02
C GLU A 658 -91.46 -7.22 0.66
N GLY A 659 -90.99 -7.20 -0.59
CA GLY A 659 -89.96 -6.28 -1.03
C GLY A 659 -89.89 -6.08 -2.53
N ILE A 660 -88.85 -5.38 -2.98
CA ILE A 660 -88.70 -4.99 -4.38
C ILE A 660 -88.57 -6.21 -5.31
N THR A 661 -88.00 -7.34 -4.86
CA THR A 661 -87.90 -8.55 -5.71
C THR A 661 -89.26 -9.14 -6.05
N ASN A 662 -90.26 -9.03 -5.17
CA ASN A 662 -91.63 -9.48 -5.46
C ASN A 662 -92.22 -8.69 -6.63
N TYR A 663 -92.12 -7.35 -6.58
CA TYR A 663 -92.59 -6.47 -7.65
C TYR A 663 -91.83 -6.66 -8.97
N LEU A 664 -90.50 -6.77 -8.91
CA LEU A 664 -89.69 -6.96 -10.13
C LEU A 664 -89.96 -8.31 -10.81
N SER A 665 -90.38 -9.33 -10.05
CA SER A 665 -90.66 -10.68 -10.56
C SER A 665 -92.02 -10.77 -11.24
N ASP A 666 -93.04 -10.11 -10.69
CA ASP A 666 -94.42 -10.13 -11.19
C ASP A 666 -95.08 -8.73 -11.12
N PRO A 667 -94.68 -7.80 -12.01
CA PRO A 667 -95.12 -6.40 -11.95
C PRO A 667 -96.59 -6.18 -12.32
N ASP A 668 -97.26 -7.17 -12.91
CA ASP A 668 -98.65 -7.05 -13.37
C ASP A 668 -99.66 -7.43 -12.27
N HIS A 669 -99.25 -8.22 -11.27
CA HIS A 669 -100.11 -8.69 -10.17
C HIS A 669 -99.70 -8.16 -8.79
N VAL A 670 -98.50 -7.59 -8.65
CA VAL A 670 -97.99 -7.05 -7.39
C VAL A 670 -97.93 -5.52 -7.47
N GLU A 671 -98.58 -4.81 -6.53
CA GLU A 671 -98.46 -3.35 -6.44
C GLU A 671 -97.25 -2.94 -5.60
N LEU A 672 -96.42 -2.03 -6.15
CA LEU A 672 -95.15 -1.62 -5.57
C LEU A 672 -95.29 -1.01 -4.16
N PHE A 673 -96.32 -0.18 -3.97
CA PHE A 673 -96.49 0.56 -2.72
C PHE A 673 -97.01 -0.30 -1.56
N ASP A 674 -97.61 -1.46 -1.84
CA ASP A 674 -98.06 -2.40 -0.80
C ASP A 674 -96.87 -3.09 -0.11
N MET A 675 -95.74 -3.18 -0.82
CA MET A 675 -94.47 -3.73 -0.33
C MET A 675 -93.67 -2.72 0.51
N VAL A 676 -94.07 -1.44 0.51
CA VAL A 676 -93.39 -0.38 1.26
C VAL A 676 -93.85 -0.38 2.72
N GLN A 677 -92.90 -0.24 3.64
CA GLN A 677 -93.14 -0.23 5.08
C GLN A 677 -92.65 1.08 5.71
N ARG A 678 -93.44 1.63 6.63
CA ARG A 678 -93.01 2.79 7.41
C ARG A 678 -91.90 2.42 8.38
N SER A 679 -90.89 3.28 8.52
CA SER A 679 -89.87 3.12 9.55
C SER A 679 -90.42 3.42 10.94
N ASP A 680 -89.89 2.74 11.95
CA ASP A 680 -90.10 3.02 13.37
C ASP A 680 -89.36 4.28 13.87
N ILE A 681 -88.52 4.89 13.03
CA ILE A 681 -87.63 6.00 13.42
C ILE A 681 -88.20 7.38 13.06
N SER A 682 -88.81 7.54 11.89
CA SER A 682 -89.32 8.83 11.41
C SER A 682 -90.54 8.63 10.50
N PRO A 683 -91.59 9.47 10.62
CA PRO A 683 -92.76 9.39 9.75
C PRO A 683 -92.48 9.75 8.29
N ASN A 684 -91.34 10.41 8.01
CA ASN A 684 -90.92 10.78 6.65
C ASN A 684 -89.97 9.76 6.01
N LEU A 685 -89.72 8.63 6.68
CA LEU A 685 -88.83 7.58 6.22
C LEU A 685 -89.60 6.28 5.98
N ASP A 686 -89.63 5.86 4.73
CA ASP A 686 -90.18 4.58 4.32
C ASP A 686 -89.06 3.62 3.87
N ILE A 687 -89.31 2.33 4.00
CA ILE A 687 -88.37 1.25 3.73
C ILE A 687 -89.02 0.29 2.76
N LEU A 688 -88.35 0.05 1.64
CA LEU A 688 -88.71 -1.00 0.69
C LEU A 688 -87.65 -2.11 0.81
N PRO A 689 -87.94 -3.22 1.50
CA PRO A 689 -86.97 -4.31 1.67
C PRO A 689 -86.59 -4.96 0.35
N GLY A 690 -85.52 -5.76 0.37
CA GLY A 690 -85.13 -6.56 -0.80
C GLY A 690 -86.19 -7.60 -1.19
N GLY A 691 -86.87 -8.21 -0.21
CA GLY A 691 -87.75 -9.36 -0.42
C GLY A 691 -86.98 -10.69 -0.44
N PRO A 692 -87.59 -11.80 -0.91
CA PRO A 692 -86.90 -13.08 -1.06
C PRO A 692 -85.75 -12.98 -2.06
N ILE A 693 -84.70 -13.77 -1.83
CA ILE A 693 -83.55 -13.87 -2.74
C ILE A 693 -84.02 -14.56 -4.03
N PRO A 694 -83.97 -13.88 -5.19
CA PRO A 694 -84.41 -14.48 -6.46
C PRO A 694 -83.38 -15.48 -6.99
N PRO A 695 -83.79 -16.50 -7.77
CA PRO A 695 -82.87 -17.44 -8.38
C PRO A 695 -81.94 -16.79 -9.42
N ASN A 696 -82.41 -15.71 -10.07
CA ASN A 696 -81.71 -15.00 -11.15
C ASN A 696 -81.61 -13.48 -10.85
N PRO A 697 -80.73 -13.04 -9.92
CA PRO A 697 -80.64 -11.65 -9.48
C PRO A 697 -80.28 -10.64 -10.58
N THR A 698 -79.32 -10.97 -11.44
CA THR A 698 -78.77 -10.07 -12.45
C THR A 698 -79.79 -9.77 -13.54
N GLU A 699 -80.47 -10.80 -14.04
CA GLU A 699 -81.53 -10.70 -15.06
C GLU A 699 -82.73 -9.93 -14.53
N LEU A 700 -83.04 -10.06 -13.24
CA LEU A 700 -84.18 -9.39 -12.62
C LEU A 700 -84.00 -7.86 -12.59
N VAL A 701 -82.81 -7.37 -12.24
CA VAL A 701 -82.51 -5.93 -12.16
C VAL A 701 -82.22 -5.30 -13.54
N ALA A 702 -81.87 -6.11 -14.54
CA ALA A 702 -81.63 -5.66 -15.91
C ALA A 702 -82.92 -5.33 -16.68
N ARG A 703 -84.09 -5.83 -16.24
CA ARG A 703 -85.39 -5.55 -16.89
C ARG A 703 -85.84 -4.11 -16.71
N ASP A 704 -86.56 -3.54 -17.68
CA ASP A 704 -87.09 -2.16 -17.64
C ASP A 704 -88.13 -1.92 -16.53
N VAL A 705 -88.59 -3.00 -15.88
CA VAL A 705 -89.43 -2.95 -14.68
C VAL A 705 -88.75 -2.15 -13.55
N LEU A 706 -87.42 -2.23 -13.42
CA LEU A 706 -86.69 -1.46 -12.41
C LEU A 706 -86.80 0.05 -12.66
N GLU A 707 -86.70 0.49 -13.91
CA GLU A 707 -86.88 1.92 -14.27
C GLU A 707 -88.28 2.39 -13.93
N ARG A 708 -89.31 1.58 -14.25
CA ARG A 708 -90.71 1.85 -13.88
C ARG A 708 -90.89 1.94 -12.36
N ALA A 709 -90.24 1.05 -11.60
CA ALA A 709 -90.29 1.05 -10.14
C ALA A 709 -89.71 2.35 -9.56
N ILE A 710 -88.52 2.74 -10.00
CA ILE A 710 -87.85 3.96 -9.52
C ILE A 710 -88.62 5.20 -9.95
N ALA A 711 -89.16 5.25 -11.17
CA ALA A 711 -90.00 6.36 -11.63
C ALA A 711 -91.23 6.55 -10.73
N ARG A 712 -91.94 5.46 -10.40
CA ARG A 712 -93.07 5.48 -9.45
C ARG A 712 -92.64 5.96 -8.05
N LEU A 713 -91.47 5.54 -7.56
CA LEU A 713 -90.96 6.03 -6.27
C LEU A 713 -90.64 7.53 -6.29
N LYS A 714 -90.08 8.06 -7.40
CA LYS A 714 -89.78 9.50 -7.55
C LYS A 714 -91.02 10.40 -7.53
N GLU A 715 -92.21 9.86 -7.81
CA GLU A 715 -93.48 10.60 -7.72
C GLU A 715 -93.89 10.88 -6.27
N ARG A 716 -93.60 9.95 -5.33
CA ARG A 716 -94.01 10.06 -3.92
C ARG A 716 -92.91 10.52 -2.97
N TYR A 717 -91.65 10.27 -3.31
CA TYR A 717 -90.50 10.56 -2.45
C TYR A 717 -89.61 11.64 -3.05
N ASP A 718 -89.07 12.48 -2.17
CA ASP A 718 -88.12 13.52 -2.54
C ASP A 718 -86.73 12.91 -2.81
N TYR A 719 -86.37 11.83 -2.10
CA TYR A 719 -85.14 11.07 -2.32
C TYR A 719 -85.38 9.56 -2.23
N VAL A 720 -84.70 8.82 -3.11
CA VAL A 720 -84.69 7.35 -3.18
C VAL A 720 -83.26 6.88 -2.94
N ILE A 721 -83.02 6.15 -1.86
CA ILE A 721 -81.68 5.63 -1.52
C ILE A 721 -81.63 4.14 -1.84
N LEU A 722 -80.70 3.73 -2.70
CA LEU A 722 -80.49 2.35 -3.11
C LEU A 722 -79.30 1.77 -2.33
N ASP A 723 -79.56 0.82 -1.42
CA ASP A 723 -78.52 0.04 -0.75
C ASP A 723 -78.18 -1.19 -1.61
N THR A 724 -76.96 -1.25 -2.15
CA THR A 724 -76.56 -2.27 -3.13
C THR A 724 -75.41 -3.15 -2.65
N ALA A 725 -75.14 -4.22 -3.40
CA ALA A 725 -73.99 -5.08 -3.18
C ALA A 725 -72.66 -4.34 -3.49
N PRO A 726 -71.50 -4.86 -3.02
CA PRO A 726 -70.20 -4.30 -3.40
C PRO A 726 -69.97 -4.47 -4.92
N ILE A 727 -69.83 -3.37 -5.66
CA ILE A 727 -69.59 -3.37 -7.11
C ILE A 727 -68.28 -4.04 -7.51
N GLY A 728 -67.31 -4.14 -6.59
CA GLY A 728 -66.05 -4.87 -6.81
C GLY A 728 -66.21 -6.39 -6.88
N MET A 729 -67.40 -6.93 -6.55
CA MET A 729 -67.65 -8.38 -6.48
C MET A 729 -68.72 -8.89 -7.43
N VAL A 730 -69.74 -8.07 -7.72
CA VAL A 730 -70.90 -8.48 -8.51
C VAL A 730 -71.28 -7.40 -9.51
N THR A 731 -71.71 -7.82 -10.70
CA THR A 731 -72.08 -6.93 -11.81
C THR A 731 -73.44 -6.25 -11.61
N ASP A 732 -74.31 -6.83 -10.77
CA ASP A 732 -75.68 -6.34 -10.53
C ASP A 732 -75.70 -4.85 -10.14
N THR A 733 -74.74 -4.42 -9.32
CA THR A 733 -74.69 -3.03 -8.85
C THR A 733 -74.31 -2.04 -9.95
N ALA A 734 -73.47 -2.47 -10.91
CA ALA A 734 -73.17 -1.66 -12.09
C ALA A 734 -74.42 -1.50 -12.98
N ILE A 735 -75.26 -2.54 -13.09
CA ILE A 735 -76.52 -2.49 -13.85
C ILE A 735 -77.55 -1.58 -13.17
N ILE A 736 -77.71 -1.69 -11.85
CA ILE A 736 -78.60 -0.81 -11.07
C ILE A 736 -78.15 0.65 -11.16
N GLY A 737 -76.87 0.92 -11.43
CA GLY A 737 -76.35 2.26 -11.66
C GLY A 737 -77.09 3.07 -12.73
N ARG A 738 -77.73 2.41 -13.71
CA ARG A 738 -78.48 3.11 -14.79
C ARG A 738 -79.68 3.93 -14.26
N VAL A 739 -80.23 3.56 -13.11
CA VAL A 739 -81.36 4.26 -12.48
C VAL A 739 -80.94 5.25 -11.40
N ALA A 740 -79.63 5.38 -11.14
CA ALA A 740 -79.09 6.23 -10.08
C ALA A 740 -78.47 7.51 -10.64
N ASP A 741 -78.77 8.64 -10.00
CA ASP A 741 -78.22 9.95 -10.36
C ASP A 741 -76.79 10.13 -9.78
N MET A 742 -76.50 9.48 -8.65
CA MET A 742 -75.21 9.54 -7.96
C MET A 742 -74.85 8.21 -7.30
N CYS A 743 -73.58 7.84 -7.35
CA CYS A 743 -73.01 6.73 -6.60
C CYS A 743 -72.10 7.25 -5.48
N VAL A 744 -72.42 6.87 -4.25
CA VAL A 744 -71.57 7.08 -3.07
C VAL A 744 -70.82 5.78 -2.78
N TYR A 745 -69.51 5.82 -3.02
CA TYR A 745 -68.60 4.71 -2.86
C TYR A 745 -67.97 4.72 -1.46
N VAL A 746 -68.29 3.73 -0.65
CA VAL A 746 -67.84 3.67 0.75
C VAL A 746 -66.54 2.87 0.83
N CYS A 747 -65.50 3.41 1.45
CA CYS A 747 -64.34 2.63 1.90
C CYS A 747 -64.28 2.64 3.42
N ARG A 748 -63.55 1.69 4.02
CA ARG A 748 -63.42 1.58 5.47
C ARG A 748 -61.96 1.58 5.89
N ALA A 749 -61.62 2.46 6.82
CA ALA A 749 -60.27 2.53 7.38
C ALA A 749 -59.87 1.20 8.05
N ASP A 750 -58.60 0.83 7.93
CA ASP A 750 -57.99 -0.42 8.40
C ASP A 750 -58.59 -1.73 7.81
N VAL A 751 -59.50 -1.63 6.83
CA VAL A 751 -60.24 -2.76 6.26
C VAL A 751 -60.08 -2.82 4.74
N THR A 752 -60.28 -1.72 4.02
CA THR A 752 -60.21 -1.68 2.56
C THR A 752 -58.75 -1.76 2.07
N PRO A 753 -58.36 -2.74 1.23
CA PRO A 753 -57.05 -2.79 0.61
C PRO A 753 -56.87 -1.65 -0.40
N LYS A 754 -55.70 -0.98 -0.39
CA LYS A 754 -55.39 0.13 -1.31
C LYS A 754 -55.52 -0.28 -2.78
N ALA A 755 -55.04 -1.48 -3.12
CA ALA A 755 -55.15 -2.05 -4.47
C ALA A 755 -56.61 -2.26 -4.91
N GLY A 756 -57.49 -2.77 -4.03
CA GLY A 756 -58.89 -2.99 -4.35
C GLY A 756 -59.66 -1.67 -4.55
N PHE A 757 -59.38 -0.67 -3.73
CA PHE A 757 -60.02 0.64 -3.82
C PHE A 757 -59.72 1.37 -5.13
N SER A 758 -58.58 1.08 -5.78
CA SER A 758 -58.22 1.66 -7.08
C SER A 758 -59.27 1.43 -8.19
N TYR A 759 -60.16 0.44 -8.03
CA TYR A 759 -61.28 0.18 -8.94
C TYR A 759 -62.22 1.38 -9.09
N ILE A 760 -62.30 2.28 -8.09
CA ILE A 760 -63.06 3.53 -8.20
C ILE A 760 -62.59 4.41 -9.38
N ASN A 761 -61.29 4.37 -9.71
CA ASN A 761 -60.74 5.10 -10.86
C ASN A 761 -61.21 4.53 -12.18
N VAL A 762 -61.43 3.21 -12.25
CA VAL A 762 -62.03 2.54 -13.41
C VAL A 762 -63.46 3.02 -13.60
N LEU A 763 -64.26 3.03 -12.52
CA LEU A 763 -65.64 3.53 -12.53
C LEU A 763 -65.74 4.99 -12.97
N ARG A 764 -64.81 5.84 -12.50
CA ARG A 764 -64.69 7.26 -12.91
C ARG A 764 -64.33 7.39 -14.39
N ARG A 765 -63.30 6.67 -14.84
CA ARG A 765 -62.79 6.73 -16.22
C ARG A 765 -63.84 6.25 -17.23
N GLU A 766 -64.56 5.18 -16.91
CA GLU A 766 -65.62 4.63 -17.75
C GLU A 766 -66.96 5.38 -17.62
N ARG A 767 -67.03 6.40 -16.77
CA ARG A 767 -68.25 7.19 -16.49
C ARG A 767 -69.48 6.32 -16.21
N LYS A 768 -69.29 5.24 -15.44
CA LYS A 768 -70.37 4.28 -15.11
C LYS A 768 -71.51 4.90 -14.32
N PHE A 769 -71.23 5.99 -13.61
CA PHE A 769 -72.22 6.76 -12.86
C PHE A 769 -72.11 8.24 -13.26
N PRO A 770 -73.23 8.98 -13.32
CA PRO A 770 -73.19 10.42 -13.64
C PRO A 770 -72.35 11.22 -12.64
N LYS A 771 -72.47 10.88 -11.36
CA LYS A 771 -71.69 11.45 -10.25
C LYS A 771 -71.15 10.35 -9.36
N LEU A 772 -69.88 10.47 -8.98
CA LEU A 772 -69.19 9.53 -8.12
C LEU A 772 -68.53 10.29 -6.97
N ALA A 773 -68.75 9.85 -5.75
CA ALA A 773 -68.12 10.43 -4.58
C ALA A 773 -67.79 9.34 -3.54
N THR A 774 -66.86 9.63 -2.64
CA THR A 774 -66.33 8.66 -1.68
C THR A 774 -66.73 9.02 -0.25
N VAL A 775 -67.02 8.02 0.59
CA VAL A 775 -67.14 8.19 2.04
C VAL A 775 -66.14 7.26 2.72
N ILE A 776 -65.34 7.81 3.64
CA ILE A 776 -64.41 7.02 4.45
C ILE A 776 -65.11 6.68 5.76
N ASN A 777 -65.35 5.40 6.01
CA ASN A 777 -66.03 4.91 7.19
C ASN A 777 -65.07 4.28 8.21
N GLY A 778 -65.43 4.34 9.49
CA GLY A 778 -64.71 3.65 10.56
C GLY A 778 -63.32 4.21 10.87
N LEU A 779 -63.12 5.51 10.70
CA LEU A 779 -61.86 6.18 11.03
C LEU A 779 -61.65 6.23 12.54
N ASP A 780 -60.52 5.69 13.01
CA ASP A 780 -60.15 5.78 14.41
C ASP A 780 -59.57 7.17 14.72
N MET A 781 -60.42 8.05 15.25
CA MET A 781 -60.05 9.42 15.62
C MET A 781 -59.00 9.49 16.73
N SER A 782 -58.74 8.39 17.46
CA SER A 782 -57.69 8.34 18.48
C SER A 782 -56.29 8.19 17.88
N LYS A 783 -56.17 7.50 16.73
CA LYS A 783 -54.93 7.36 15.95
C LYS A 783 -54.53 8.67 15.25
N ARG A 784 -55.48 9.60 15.11
CA ARG A 784 -55.28 10.94 14.52
C ARG A 784 -54.51 11.93 15.40
N LYS A 785 -54.09 11.55 16.61
CA LYS A 785 -53.36 12.46 17.52
C LYS A 785 -52.10 13.07 16.90
N ASN A 786 -51.53 12.46 15.86
CA ASN A 786 -50.21 12.84 15.32
C ASN A 786 -50.14 12.99 13.78
N SER A 787 -51.26 13.15 13.05
CA SER A 787 -51.21 13.53 11.62
C SER A 787 -51.45 15.03 11.46
N TYR A 788 -50.49 15.75 10.86
CA TYR A 788 -50.63 17.16 10.47
C TYR A 788 -51.59 17.28 9.26
N GLY A 789 -52.87 17.06 9.51
CA GLY A 789 -53.95 17.40 8.59
C GLY A 789 -54.63 18.68 9.06
N TYR A 790 -54.77 19.65 8.16
CA TYR A 790 -55.38 20.96 8.34
C TYR A 790 -56.72 20.84 9.10
N GLY A 791 -56.69 21.17 10.39
CA GLY A 791 -57.80 20.94 11.31
C GLY A 791 -58.78 22.09 11.34
N TYR A 792 -59.99 21.90 10.81
CA TYR A 792 -61.18 22.50 11.40
C TYR A 792 -61.66 21.57 12.52
N GLY A 793 -61.28 21.85 13.75
CA GLY A 793 -61.75 21.08 14.89
C GLY A 793 -60.80 20.95 16.07
N LYS A 794 -60.22 22.06 16.57
CA LYS A 794 -59.75 22.13 17.95
C LYS A 794 -59.95 23.56 18.49
N LYS A 795 -60.74 23.65 19.57
CA LYS A 795 -61.04 24.81 20.44
C LYS A 795 -62.06 25.85 19.93
N TYR A 796 -63.33 25.60 20.22
CA TYR A 796 -64.25 26.63 20.72
C TYR A 796 -64.83 26.17 22.05
N GLY A 797 -64.07 26.41 23.12
CA GLY A 797 -64.60 26.38 24.48
C GLY A 797 -64.80 27.83 24.92
N TYR A 798 -66.05 28.30 24.89
CA TYR A 798 -66.45 29.51 25.59
C TYR A 798 -66.43 29.21 27.09
N GLY A 799 -65.81 30.09 27.88
CA GLY A 799 -65.97 30.12 29.33
C GLY A 799 -64.68 30.15 30.13
N LYS A 800 -64.04 31.32 30.19
CA LYS A 800 -63.48 31.88 31.44
C LYS A 800 -63.16 33.35 31.21
N GLY A 801 -64.00 34.20 31.81
CA GLY A 801 -63.82 35.64 31.82
C GLY A 801 -62.57 36.03 32.60
N TYR A 802 -61.78 36.91 32.01
CA TYR A 802 -60.79 37.71 32.70
C TYR A 802 -61.06 39.17 32.38
N GLY A 803 -61.12 39.95 33.45
CA GLY A 803 -61.59 41.32 33.49
C GLY A 803 -60.71 42.30 32.72
N TYR A 804 -61.40 43.38 32.35
CA TYR A 804 -60.85 44.62 31.83
C TYR A 804 -59.79 45.21 32.76
N GLY A 805 -58.67 45.63 32.18
CA GLY A 805 -57.70 46.53 32.80
C GLY A 805 -57.12 47.43 31.72
N TYR A 806 -57.67 48.64 31.60
CA TYR A 806 -57.12 49.73 30.79
C TYR A 806 -55.80 50.21 31.39
N GLY A 807 -54.79 50.44 30.55
CA GLY A 807 -53.55 51.09 30.95
C GLY A 807 -52.77 51.59 29.73
N TYR A 808 -53.01 52.84 29.34
CA TYR A 808 -52.13 53.60 28.45
C TYR A 808 -50.83 53.94 29.19
N GLY A 809 -49.67 53.79 28.54
CA GLY A 809 -48.40 54.23 29.10
C GLY A 809 -47.26 54.11 28.09
N TYR A 810 -46.68 55.25 27.75
CA TYR A 810 -45.63 55.50 26.76
C TYR A 810 -44.34 54.68 26.98
N GLY A 811 -43.61 54.46 25.88
CA GLY A 811 -42.28 53.86 25.89
C GLY A 811 -41.19 54.76 26.47
N PHE A 812 -40.13 54.11 26.95
CA PHE A 812 -38.75 54.62 26.93
C PHE A 812 -37.79 53.42 27.06
N GLU A 813 -36.74 53.44 26.24
CA GLU A 813 -35.59 52.54 26.29
C GLU A 813 -34.70 52.79 27.53
N ALA A 814 -33.85 51.78 27.75
CA ALA A 814 -32.51 51.83 28.36
C ALA A 814 -32.39 51.33 29.81
N GLY A 815 -31.44 50.40 29.98
CA GLY A 815 -30.60 50.35 31.19
C GLY A 815 -30.44 48.98 31.81
N ASP A 816 -29.32 48.33 31.46
CA ASP A 816 -28.60 47.34 32.27
C ASP A 816 -28.74 47.52 33.79
N LYS A 817 -28.91 46.40 34.52
CA LYS A 817 -27.94 45.99 35.56
C LYS A 817 -28.24 44.61 36.15
N LYS A 818 -27.14 43.84 36.20
CA LYS A 818 -26.87 42.61 36.96
C LYS A 818 -27.57 42.51 38.32
N LYS A 819 -28.07 41.32 38.62
CA LYS A 819 -27.49 40.44 39.64
C LYS A 819 -27.74 38.98 39.31
#